data_AF-A0A955AG38-F1
#
_entry.id   AF-A0A955AG38-F1
#
_cell.length_a   1.000
_cell.length_b   1.000
_cell.length_c   1.000
_cell.angle_alpha   90.00
_cell.angle_beta   90.00
_cell.angle_gamma   90.00
#
_symmetry.space_group_name_H-M   'P 1'
#
loop_
_entity.id
_entity.type
_entity.pdbx_description
1 polymer ?
#
loop_
_entity_poly.entity_id
_entity_poly.type
_entity_poly.pdbx_seq_one_letter_code
_entity_poly.pdbx_strand_id
1 'polypeptide(L)'
;MVNSFTMSPLLLRWALIAFPTLAILGRTAAVISAAPTAPNPPATDPPAVQMLVPGFTVRELPVELNNINNIRYRSDGSMYALGYDGDIWLLRDSDDDGYEDHAHRFFENQGRLRGPIGMAVIPDDHPLLATEAAATAGQQTADRQTLANRRAPRGVIVASKGKVSAILDLDGDDIAEEERIIATGWQEIPQNVDAIGIAIDPDDNAIYFGLGTAAYNNAYLLDESGKSAFDLQSDRGTIQRIDANTLQRTTVCTGVRFSIGMQFDPEKQLFVTDQEGATWLANGNPFDELLHIVPGRHYGFPPRHPRHLPNVFDEPSTFDYAPQHQSTCGMVFDLPFRMGGPIFGPASWRGDLIVTGESRGKLYRTQLSRRTDGEYVAKNVLIGCLPMLTVDCCISPRGELIVACHSGGPDWGTGPTGKGSLFAVRYDLATAESRVPLPLATYCTGANEVRIEFDAPLDPTRLQQLTDRLTICYGTYVAAGDRFETIRPGYAVTEMQQSMPTKNLQVISTALSADRRTLIIATAAHNQVAQYALTIDGLAATTEPSPGPPVLPQHTALDLAYSLNGVEAEWTSLDGSTSGRFTLDTADLDVAIEFAENTTWRTELLRQLATPGELRLSTQLDLRGIFAPHIQPGKTLDYRPADDTFITERALVFAADHPFTVAMAGSPAVASKQQPGGTHQVHISVTVEQLSSPTPLSIRLATDHSLPHFNASWQAVLSSNATRIGPLPLRQWLLPWAPDSDTAESPSIAREPIELANASWGRGRQLFFDGRVGCSKCHSLEAIGQAMIGPDLANLKHRDYRSVLRDIQQPSFAINPDYIPYAIHLHDGRVINGVVRNEGDELLVGDRDGKITRVPTSQVDALKPTSVSVMPDKLLESLSDSQVNDLLAYLLRRPPSMPLESDQAAPPARSRKEVLAVLDGSTDDERDERADPSPLRP
;
A
#
# COMPACT_ATOMS: atom_id res chain seq x y z
N MET A 1 66.57 22.80 19.22
CA MET A 1 66.41 23.06 20.66
C MET A 1 65.48 21.94 21.15
N VAL A 2 65.95 20.91 21.88
CA VAL A 2 66.35 20.91 23.30
C VAL A 2 65.14 21.27 24.19
N ASN A 3 64.57 20.45 25.09
CA ASN A 3 64.77 19.04 25.56
C ASN A 3 63.41 18.55 26.17
N SER A 4 63.13 17.32 26.66
CA SER A 4 63.75 15.98 26.87
C SER A 4 62.59 14.93 26.98
N PHE A 5 62.69 13.60 26.80
CA PHE A 5 63.36 12.53 27.57
C PHE A 5 63.04 12.52 29.09
N THR A 6 62.79 11.40 29.81
CA THR A 6 63.12 9.95 29.66
C THR A 6 61.91 9.01 30.01
N MET A 7 61.93 7.65 30.07
CA MET A 7 63.00 6.63 30.20
C MET A 7 62.60 5.19 29.70
N SER A 8 63.60 4.31 29.46
CA SER A 8 63.47 2.87 29.11
C SER A 8 64.73 2.05 29.51
N PRO A 9 64.56 0.76 29.88
CA PRO A 9 65.32 -0.38 29.28
C PRO A 9 64.37 -1.57 28.93
N LEU A 10 64.72 -2.79 28.49
CA LEU A 10 65.97 -3.59 28.26
C LEU A 10 66.09 -3.99 26.75
N LEU A 11 67.19 -4.47 26.12
CA LEU A 11 68.18 -5.59 26.31
C LEU A 11 67.56 -7.00 26.16
N LEU A 12 68.16 -8.08 25.58
CA LEU A 12 69.53 -8.50 25.13
C LEU A 12 69.37 -9.85 24.30
N ARG A 13 70.17 -10.40 23.33
CA ARG A 13 71.26 -10.06 22.36
C ARG A 13 71.54 -11.24 21.37
N TRP A 14 71.87 -10.97 20.08
CA TRP A 14 72.79 -11.70 19.14
C TRP A 14 72.33 -13.10 18.59
N ALA A 15 72.83 -13.69 17.48
CA ALA A 15 74.05 -13.51 16.65
C ALA A 15 73.83 -13.70 15.10
N LEU A 16 74.89 -13.94 14.28
CA LEU A 16 74.92 -13.91 12.79
C LEU A 16 75.03 -15.28 12.08
N ILE A 17 74.73 -15.38 10.76
CA ILE A 17 75.60 -15.88 9.62
C ILE A 17 74.83 -16.27 8.31
N ALA A 18 75.39 -15.91 7.14
CA ALA A 18 75.27 -16.47 5.75
C ALA A 18 74.00 -16.34 4.85
N PHE A 19 74.27 -16.42 3.53
CA PHE A 19 73.40 -16.52 2.32
C PHE A 19 73.54 -17.95 1.69
N PRO A 20 72.90 -18.32 0.55
CA PRO A 20 71.45 -18.33 0.23
C PRO A 20 70.98 -19.62 -0.51
N THR A 21 69.66 -19.90 -0.58
CA THR A 21 69.10 -20.88 -1.55
C THR A 21 67.61 -20.65 -1.87
N LEU A 22 67.14 -21.17 -3.00
CA LEU A 22 65.76 -21.08 -3.50
C LEU A 22 64.78 -21.98 -2.72
N ALA A 23 63.58 -21.47 -2.46
CA ALA A 23 62.33 -22.25 -2.48
C ALA A 23 61.13 -21.32 -2.76
N ILE A 24 60.17 -21.79 -3.55
CA ILE A 24 58.89 -21.09 -3.82
C ILE A 24 57.84 -21.66 -2.88
N LEU A 25 57.08 -20.81 -2.18
CA LEU A 25 55.76 -21.12 -1.62
C LEU A 25 54.98 -19.83 -1.31
N GLY A 26 53.66 -19.93 -1.25
CA GLY A 26 52.75 -18.79 -1.43
C GLY A 26 52.71 -17.78 -0.27
N ARG A 27 52.58 -16.50 -0.62
CA ARG A 27 52.06 -15.47 0.29
C ARG A 27 50.53 -15.46 0.20
N THR A 28 49.84 -16.00 1.20
CA THR A 28 48.46 -15.61 1.48
C THR A 28 48.47 -14.18 2.01
N ALA A 29 47.75 -13.27 1.34
CA ALA A 29 47.48 -11.96 1.91
C ALA A 29 46.51 -12.13 3.08
N ALA A 30 46.86 -11.62 4.26
CA ALA A 30 45.97 -11.61 5.41
C ALA A 30 44.86 -10.60 5.16
N VAL A 31 43.69 -11.07 4.71
CA VAL A 31 42.48 -10.26 4.64
C VAL A 31 42.10 -9.87 6.07
N ILE A 32 42.23 -8.59 6.40
CA ILE A 32 41.65 -8.04 7.62
C ILE A 32 40.14 -8.02 7.39
N SER A 33 39.47 -9.07 7.86
CA SER A 33 38.02 -9.12 7.86
C SER A 33 37.50 -8.05 8.81
N ALA A 34 37.07 -6.91 8.27
CA ALA A 34 36.09 -6.10 8.95
C ALA A 34 34.86 -6.99 9.25
N ALA A 35 34.22 -6.79 10.40
CA ALA A 35 32.92 -7.41 10.64
C ALA A 35 31.94 -6.93 9.55
N PRO A 36 31.09 -7.80 8.99
CA PRO A 36 30.17 -7.39 7.94
C PRO A 36 29.25 -6.29 8.47
N THR A 37 29.37 -5.10 7.89
CA THR A 37 28.43 -4.00 8.11
C THR A 37 27.04 -4.46 7.67
N ALA A 38 26.03 -4.22 8.51
CA ALA A 38 24.65 -4.56 8.18
C ALA A 38 24.26 -3.95 6.81
N PRO A 39 23.56 -4.70 5.94
CA PRO A 39 22.98 -4.16 4.71
C PRO A 39 22.11 -2.92 5.01
N ASN A 40 22.38 -1.83 4.27
CA ASN A 40 21.70 -0.53 4.33
C ASN A 40 21.30 -0.07 5.77
N PRO A 41 22.24 0.39 6.61
CA PRO A 41 21.93 0.81 7.97
C PRO A 41 20.94 2.01 7.97
N PRO A 42 20.07 2.14 8.99
CA PRO A 42 19.15 3.27 9.09
C PRO A 42 19.88 4.62 9.00
N ALA A 43 19.28 5.55 8.29
CA ALA A 43 19.77 6.91 8.18
C ALA A 43 19.84 7.55 9.58
N THR A 44 20.94 8.25 9.85
CA THR A 44 21.08 9.03 11.08
C THR A 44 20.33 10.35 10.88
N ASP A 45 19.34 10.62 11.74
CA ASP A 45 18.48 11.81 11.69
C ASP A 45 17.74 11.97 10.33
N PRO A 46 16.84 11.04 9.97
CA PRO A 46 16.11 11.11 8.70
C PRO A 46 15.18 12.33 8.68
N PRO A 47 15.10 13.08 7.56
CA PRO A 47 14.28 14.28 7.49
C PRO A 47 12.77 13.95 7.49
N ALA A 48 11.95 14.94 7.85
CA ALA A 48 10.49 14.83 7.89
C ALA A 48 9.84 14.44 6.53
N VAL A 49 10.54 14.69 5.43
CA VAL A 49 10.30 14.05 4.12
C VAL A 49 11.66 13.81 3.48
N GLN A 50 11.91 12.62 2.95
CA GLN A 50 13.05 12.32 2.09
C GLN A 50 12.56 11.95 0.70
N MET A 51 12.92 12.74 -0.32
CA MET A 51 12.75 12.34 -1.71
C MET A 51 13.91 11.42 -2.13
N LEU A 52 13.60 10.32 -2.80
CA LEU A 52 14.61 9.32 -3.23
C LEU A 52 15.25 9.66 -4.58
N VAL A 53 14.63 10.58 -5.33
CA VAL A 53 15.11 11.15 -6.59
C VAL A 53 15.44 12.65 -6.42
N PRO A 54 16.42 13.19 -7.17
CA PRO A 54 16.96 14.53 -6.92
C PRO A 54 16.13 15.64 -7.60
N GLY A 55 16.40 16.89 -7.24
CA GLY A 55 15.75 18.05 -7.85
C GLY A 55 14.42 18.46 -7.20
N PHE A 56 14.11 17.90 -6.03
CA PHE A 56 12.94 18.28 -5.23
C PHE A 56 13.33 19.10 -4.01
N THR A 57 12.49 20.07 -3.64
CA THR A 57 12.49 20.74 -2.33
C THR A 57 11.21 20.40 -1.58
N VAL A 58 11.24 20.52 -0.25
CA VAL A 58 10.08 20.26 0.60
C VAL A 58 9.94 21.36 1.65
N ARG A 59 8.71 21.76 1.95
CA ARG A 59 8.37 22.66 3.06
C ARG A 59 7.19 22.09 3.85
N GLU A 60 7.17 22.29 5.17
CA GLU A 60 5.95 22.14 5.97
C GLU A 60 5.09 23.40 5.79
N LEU A 61 3.79 23.26 5.55
CA LEU A 61 2.87 24.40 5.51
C LEU A 61 2.63 24.90 6.94
N PRO A 62 2.73 26.22 7.22
CA PRO A 62 2.69 26.77 8.58
C PRO A 62 1.27 26.85 9.19
N VAL A 63 0.44 25.81 9.01
CA VAL A 63 -0.93 25.70 9.53
C VAL A 63 -1.02 24.77 10.75
N GLU A 64 -1.73 25.20 11.79
CA GLU A 64 -2.07 24.35 12.94
C GLU A 64 -3.39 23.62 12.69
N LEU A 65 -3.33 22.30 12.50
CA LEU A 65 -4.48 21.44 12.21
C LEU A 65 -4.44 20.14 13.02
N ASN A 66 -5.64 19.60 13.27
CA ASN A 66 -5.78 18.19 13.66
C ASN A 66 -5.39 17.26 12.49
N ASN A 67 -5.27 15.96 12.74
CA ASN A 67 -5.06 14.92 11.73
C ASN A 67 -6.06 15.08 10.55
N ILE A 68 -5.55 15.13 9.30
CA ILE A 68 -6.32 15.43 8.08
C ILE A 68 -6.48 14.18 7.19
N ASN A 69 -7.72 13.78 6.95
CA ASN A 69 -8.08 12.64 6.11
C ASN A 69 -8.05 12.96 4.60
N ASN A 70 -8.41 14.18 4.19
CA ASN A 70 -8.38 14.56 2.76
C ASN A 70 -8.04 16.04 2.52
N ILE A 71 -7.39 16.32 1.39
CA ILE A 71 -7.07 17.68 0.92
C ILE A 71 -7.41 17.90 -0.56
N ARG A 72 -8.13 18.95 -0.90
CA ARG A 72 -8.49 19.28 -2.30
C ARG A 72 -8.56 20.79 -2.54
N TYR A 73 -7.97 21.28 -3.63
CA TYR A 73 -8.08 22.68 -4.04
C TYR A 73 -9.44 23.00 -4.70
N ARG A 74 -10.02 24.13 -4.30
CA ARG A 74 -11.18 24.77 -4.96
C ARG A 74 -10.73 25.47 -6.23
N SER A 75 -11.67 25.72 -7.15
CA SER A 75 -11.40 26.42 -8.42
C SER A 75 -10.71 27.78 -8.27
N ASP A 76 -10.87 28.49 -7.14
CA ASP A 76 -10.21 29.77 -6.86
C ASP A 76 -8.78 29.70 -6.29
N GLY A 77 -8.26 28.49 -6.01
CA GLY A 77 -6.91 28.29 -5.49
C GLY A 77 -6.80 28.20 -3.96
N SER A 78 -7.90 28.32 -3.22
CA SER A 78 -7.92 27.98 -1.78
C SER A 78 -8.21 26.49 -1.56
N MET A 79 -7.73 25.90 -0.46
CA MET A 79 -7.73 24.44 -0.24
C MET A 79 -8.69 24.00 0.87
N TYR A 80 -9.59 23.05 0.58
CA TYR A 80 -10.33 22.35 1.63
C TYR A 80 -9.47 21.25 2.25
N ALA A 81 -9.50 21.14 3.58
CA ALA A 81 -8.91 20.05 4.35
C ALA A 81 -9.97 19.43 5.28
N LEU A 82 -10.27 18.14 5.09
CA LEU A 82 -11.19 17.38 5.94
C LEU A 82 -10.42 16.79 7.13
N GLY A 83 -10.74 17.23 8.34
CA GLY A 83 -10.21 16.65 9.56
C GLY A 83 -10.73 15.22 9.80
N TYR A 84 -9.93 14.41 10.50
CA TYR A 84 -10.31 13.08 10.99
C TYR A 84 -11.35 13.17 12.12
N ASP A 85 -11.50 14.34 12.74
CA ASP A 85 -12.63 14.72 13.60
C ASP A 85 -13.90 15.12 12.82
N GLY A 86 -13.79 15.27 11.49
CA GLY A 86 -14.83 15.66 10.55
C GLY A 86 -15.10 17.15 10.43
N ASP A 87 -14.38 18.02 11.14
CA ASP A 87 -14.43 19.47 10.86
C ASP A 87 -13.75 19.71 9.51
N ILE A 88 -14.34 20.56 8.66
CA ILE A 88 -13.75 20.91 7.35
C ILE A 88 -13.16 22.30 7.46
N TRP A 89 -11.91 22.41 7.08
CA TRP A 89 -11.12 23.64 7.09
C TRP A 89 -10.97 24.16 5.66
N LEU A 90 -10.99 25.47 5.52
CA LEU A 90 -10.59 26.17 4.31
C LEU A 90 -9.27 26.89 4.60
N LEU A 91 -8.25 26.53 3.85
CA LEU A 91 -6.89 27.04 3.95
C LEU A 91 -6.67 28.07 2.83
N ARG A 92 -5.93 29.12 3.17
CA ARG A 92 -5.48 30.16 2.24
C ARG A 92 -4.03 30.52 2.54
N ASP A 93 -3.34 30.94 1.50
CA ASP A 93 -2.24 31.90 1.57
C ASP A 93 -2.82 33.28 1.99
N SER A 94 -2.21 33.91 2.99
CA SER A 94 -2.61 35.20 3.55
C SER A 94 -1.55 36.31 3.44
N ASP A 95 -0.33 36.00 2.98
CA ASP A 95 0.77 36.97 2.80
C ASP A 95 1.31 37.08 1.35
N ASP A 96 0.68 36.36 0.41
CA ASP A 96 1.00 36.27 -1.03
C ASP A 96 2.35 35.56 -1.34
N ASP A 97 2.92 34.75 -0.42
CA ASP A 97 4.08 33.89 -0.72
C ASP A 97 3.71 32.60 -1.50
N GLY A 98 2.42 32.27 -1.56
CA GLY A 98 1.82 31.16 -2.28
C GLY A 98 1.77 29.82 -1.55
N TYR A 99 2.19 29.74 -0.28
CA TYR A 99 1.95 28.58 0.60
C TYR A 99 0.80 28.91 1.57
N GLU A 100 -0.06 27.93 1.90
CA GLU A 100 -1.14 28.17 2.86
C GLU A 100 -0.61 28.32 4.29
N ASP A 101 -0.94 29.46 4.93
CA ASP A 101 -0.56 29.83 6.29
C ASP A 101 -1.77 30.03 7.22
N HIS A 102 -2.96 30.27 6.66
CA HIS A 102 -4.17 30.60 7.40
C HIS A 102 -5.30 29.60 7.16
N ALA A 103 -5.63 28.82 8.19
CA ALA A 103 -6.81 27.95 8.24
C ALA A 103 -7.99 28.63 8.96
N HIS A 104 -9.17 28.60 8.35
CA HIS A 104 -10.46 28.89 8.99
C HIS A 104 -11.41 27.72 8.79
N ARG A 105 -12.38 27.55 9.69
CA ARG A 105 -13.30 26.42 9.64
C ARG A 105 -14.48 26.71 8.71
N PHE A 106 -14.56 25.94 7.62
CA PHE A 106 -15.67 25.94 6.66
C PHE A 106 -16.90 25.24 7.24
N PHE A 107 -16.72 24.12 7.95
CA PHE A 107 -17.81 23.32 8.52
C PHE A 107 -17.46 22.85 9.93
N GLU A 108 -18.33 23.12 10.92
CA GLU A 108 -18.25 22.48 12.24
C GLU A 108 -19.08 21.20 12.25
N ASN A 109 -18.44 20.07 12.50
CA ASN A 109 -19.04 18.76 12.42
C ASN A 109 -20.09 18.53 13.49
N GLN A 110 -19.77 18.83 14.75
CA GLN A 110 -20.57 18.49 15.95
C GLN A 110 -20.91 16.98 16.08
N GLY A 111 -20.22 16.11 15.33
CA GLY A 111 -20.44 14.66 15.26
C GLY A 111 -21.40 14.19 14.16
N ARG A 112 -21.81 15.06 13.22
CA ARG A 112 -22.74 14.73 12.14
C ARG A 112 -22.12 13.78 11.10
N LEU A 113 -20.84 13.98 10.77
CA LEU A 113 -19.99 13.12 9.95
C LEU A 113 -19.17 12.22 10.89
N ARG A 114 -19.44 10.91 10.87
CA ARG A 114 -18.74 9.89 11.68
C ARG A 114 -17.76 9.14 10.79
N GLY A 115 -16.49 9.05 11.20
CA GLY A 115 -15.42 8.41 10.42
C GLY A 115 -15.34 8.88 8.96
N PRO A 116 -15.31 10.19 8.66
CA PRO A 116 -15.39 10.67 7.29
C PRO A 116 -14.08 10.45 6.53
N ILE A 117 -14.10 9.65 5.48
CA ILE A 117 -12.92 9.27 4.68
C ILE A 117 -13.33 9.30 3.21
N GLY A 118 -12.72 10.17 2.41
CA GLY A 118 -13.10 10.47 1.03
C GLY A 118 -13.86 11.78 0.93
N MET A 119 -13.23 12.76 0.27
CA MET A 119 -13.80 14.07 -0.02
C MET A 119 -13.53 14.46 -1.48
N ALA A 120 -14.55 14.98 -2.18
CA ALA A 120 -14.40 15.62 -3.48
C ALA A 120 -15.02 17.02 -3.47
N VAL A 121 -14.41 17.95 -4.22
CA VAL A 121 -14.97 19.30 -4.45
C VAL A 121 -16.10 19.18 -5.46
N ILE A 122 -17.25 19.81 -5.18
CA ILE A 122 -18.38 19.82 -6.11
C ILE A 122 -18.05 20.75 -7.29
N PRO A 123 -18.11 20.30 -8.55
CA PRO A 123 -17.89 21.15 -9.72
C PRO A 123 -18.86 22.33 -9.78
N ASP A 124 -18.40 23.48 -10.27
CA ASP A 124 -19.19 24.74 -10.32
C ASP A 124 -20.48 24.62 -11.19
N ASP A 125 -20.63 23.56 -12.01
CA ASP A 125 -21.80 23.23 -12.84
C ASP A 125 -22.68 22.08 -12.29
N HIS A 126 -22.28 21.43 -11.19
CA HIS A 126 -22.92 20.22 -10.68
C HIS A 126 -24.34 20.48 -10.10
N PRO A 127 -25.36 19.64 -10.38
CA PRO A 127 -26.76 19.91 -10.01
C PRO A 127 -27.03 20.23 -8.52
N LEU A 128 -26.24 19.68 -7.60
CA LEU A 128 -26.36 19.97 -6.15
C LEU A 128 -26.18 21.45 -5.76
N LEU A 129 -25.45 22.24 -6.56
CA LEU A 129 -25.23 23.68 -6.32
C LEU A 129 -26.38 24.56 -6.88
N ALA A 130 -27.34 23.98 -7.59
CA ALA A 130 -28.46 24.72 -8.17
C ALA A 130 -29.44 25.20 -7.09
N THR A 131 -29.59 26.53 -6.96
CA THR A 131 -30.53 27.16 -6.04
C THR A 131 -31.85 27.54 -6.72
N GLU A 132 -32.97 27.46 -6.00
CA GLU A 132 -34.28 27.93 -6.51
C GLU A 132 -34.26 29.43 -6.90
N ALA A 133 -33.37 30.21 -6.27
CA ALA A 133 -33.13 31.61 -6.59
C ALA A 133 -32.59 31.80 -8.02
N ALA A 134 -31.69 30.92 -8.50
CA ALA A 134 -31.18 30.96 -9.86
C ALA A 134 -32.28 30.68 -10.90
N ALA A 135 -33.18 29.72 -10.60
CA ALA A 135 -34.32 29.40 -11.45
C ALA A 135 -35.40 30.51 -11.48
N THR A 136 -35.52 31.32 -10.42
CA THR A 136 -36.53 32.38 -10.28
C THR A 136 -36.02 33.80 -10.55
N ALA A 137 -34.71 33.98 -10.81
CA ALA A 137 -34.06 35.27 -11.07
C ALA A 137 -34.65 36.11 -12.22
N GLY A 138 -35.51 35.53 -13.06
CA GLY A 138 -36.31 36.26 -14.04
C GLY A 138 -37.39 37.18 -13.47
N GLN A 139 -37.77 37.07 -12.18
CA GLN A 139 -38.93 37.78 -11.60
C GLN A 139 -38.78 38.29 -10.15
N GLN A 140 -37.80 39.16 -9.86
CA GLN A 140 -37.99 40.33 -8.97
C GLN A 140 -36.80 41.31 -8.98
N THR A 141 -37.02 42.57 -8.56
CA THR A 141 -36.11 43.70 -8.81
C THR A 141 -35.88 44.61 -7.60
N ALA A 142 -35.67 44.03 -6.42
CA ALA A 142 -35.44 44.78 -5.18
C ALA A 142 -33.97 44.85 -4.72
N ASP A 143 -33.21 43.75 -4.77
CA ASP A 143 -31.95 43.61 -4.01
C ASP A 143 -30.69 43.42 -4.90
N ARG A 144 -30.64 44.14 -6.01
CA ARG A 144 -29.60 44.00 -7.05
C ARG A 144 -28.17 44.36 -6.61
N GLN A 145 -28.00 45.06 -5.49
CA GLN A 145 -26.69 45.55 -5.07
C GLN A 145 -26.06 44.72 -3.95
N THR A 146 -26.86 43.96 -3.19
CA THR A 146 -26.38 42.97 -2.22
C THR A 146 -26.09 41.64 -2.93
N LEU A 147 -26.96 41.22 -3.86
CA LEU A 147 -26.78 40.01 -4.67
C LEU A 147 -25.59 40.09 -5.66
N ALA A 148 -25.17 41.28 -6.07
CA ALA A 148 -24.09 41.45 -7.05
C ALA A 148 -22.66 41.20 -6.51
N ASN A 149 -22.51 41.06 -5.18
CA ASN A 149 -21.22 40.85 -4.51
C ASN A 149 -21.06 39.44 -3.92
N ARG A 150 -22.09 38.59 -3.95
CA ARG A 150 -22.00 37.20 -3.46
C ARG A 150 -21.19 36.33 -4.43
N ARG A 151 -20.44 35.37 -3.87
CA ARG A 151 -19.76 34.33 -4.67
C ARG A 151 -20.80 33.31 -5.16
N ALA A 152 -20.41 32.47 -6.11
CA ALA A 152 -21.27 31.36 -6.53
C ALA A 152 -21.35 30.30 -5.40
N PRO A 153 -22.49 29.60 -5.24
CA PRO A 153 -22.62 28.47 -4.32
C PRO A 153 -21.53 27.43 -4.56
N ARG A 154 -21.02 26.83 -3.49
CA ARG A 154 -19.88 25.90 -3.49
C ARG A 154 -20.07 24.80 -2.45
N GLY A 155 -19.22 23.77 -2.51
CA GLY A 155 -19.25 22.73 -1.50
C GLY A 155 -18.29 21.57 -1.76
N VAL A 156 -18.40 20.58 -0.89
CA VAL A 156 -17.72 19.28 -1.00
C VAL A 156 -18.72 18.15 -0.75
N ILE A 157 -18.48 16.98 -1.34
CA ILE A 157 -19.16 15.74 -0.96
C ILE A 157 -18.21 14.92 -0.10
N VAL A 158 -18.73 14.36 1.00
CA VAL A 158 -17.98 13.57 2.00
C VAL A 158 -18.66 12.22 2.21
N ALA A 159 -17.88 11.14 2.17
CA ALA A 159 -18.33 9.79 2.57
C ALA A 159 -18.11 9.59 4.07
N SER A 160 -19.09 8.99 4.76
CA SER A 160 -19.08 8.82 6.22
C SER A 160 -19.99 7.67 6.68
N LYS A 161 -19.87 7.23 7.92
CA LYS A 161 -20.67 6.12 8.46
C LYS A 161 -22.18 6.39 8.35
N GLY A 162 -22.87 5.51 7.63
CA GLY A 162 -24.30 5.53 7.34
C GLY A 162 -24.75 6.46 6.21
N LYS A 163 -23.88 7.34 5.66
CA LYS A 163 -24.28 8.31 4.63
C LYS A 163 -23.14 8.92 3.79
N VAL A 164 -23.48 9.29 2.57
CA VAL A 164 -22.75 10.29 1.77
C VAL A 164 -23.51 11.61 1.86
N SER A 165 -22.79 12.69 2.17
CA SER A 165 -23.38 14.02 2.43
C SER A 165 -22.68 15.09 1.58
N ALA A 166 -23.44 16.00 1.00
CA ALA A 166 -22.92 17.22 0.41
C ALA A 166 -22.96 18.35 1.45
N ILE A 167 -21.82 19.00 1.66
CA ILE A 167 -21.61 20.12 2.58
C ILE A 167 -21.50 21.38 1.73
N LEU A 168 -22.44 22.31 1.90
CA LEU A 168 -22.70 23.40 0.97
C LEU A 168 -22.57 24.76 1.66
N ASP A 169 -21.92 25.68 0.95
CA ASP A 169 -21.92 27.14 1.11
C ASP A 169 -22.81 27.70 -0.01
N LEU A 170 -23.99 28.23 0.33
CA LEU A 170 -24.99 28.70 -0.63
C LEU A 170 -25.05 30.23 -0.76
N ASP A 171 -24.54 30.94 0.24
CA ASP A 171 -24.46 32.40 0.38
C ASP A 171 -23.21 32.99 -0.31
N GLY A 172 -22.12 32.23 -0.34
CA GLY A 172 -20.83 32.61 -0.90
C GLY A 172 -19.90 33.34 0.07
N ASP A 173 -20.09 33.17 1.38
CA ASP A 173 -19.27 33.78 2.45
C ASP A 173 -18.07 32.92 2.89
N ASP A 174 -17.93 31.72 2.29
CA ASP A 174 -16.95 30.68 2.62
C ASP A 174 -17.17 29.98 3.99
N ILE A 175 -18.42 29.89 4.45
CA ILE A 175 -18.87 29.01 5.54
C ILE A 175 -20.03 28.13 5.04
N ALA A 176 -20.01 26.83 5.37
CA ALA A 176 -21.07 25.90 4.97
C ALA A 176 -22.27 25.97 5.93
N GLU A 177 -23.45 26.31 5.39
CA GLU A 177 -24.70 26.43 6.15
C GLU A 177 -25.63 25.21 5.98
N GLU A 178 -25.53 24.48 4.86
CA GLU A 178 -26.34 23.28 4.60
C GLU A 178 -25.51 21.98 4.59
N GLU A 179 -26.03 20.94 5.27
CA GLU A 179 -25.64 19.54 5.07
C GLU A 179 -26.80 18.79 4.41
N ARG A 180 -26.59 18.33 3.17
CA ARG A 180 -27.58 17.59 2.38
C ARG A 180 -27.17 16.12 2.29
N ILE A 181 -27.93 15.22 2.89
CA ILE A 181 -27.71 13.77 2.75
C ILE A 181 -28.13 13.36 1.33
N ILE A 182 -27.18 12.85 0.53
CA ILE A 182 -27.42 12.46 -0.87
C ILE A 182 -27.49 10.95 -1.10
N ALA A 183 -26.92 10.14 -0.20
CA ALA A 183 -27.14 8.69 -0.17
C ALA A 183 -27.06 8.14 1.26
N THR A 184 -27.91 7.17 1.58
CA THR A 184 -27.96 6.45 2.87
C THR A 184 -28.76 5.15 2.68
N GLY A 185 -29.15 4.48 3.77
CA GLY A 185 -30.10 3.35 3.76
C GLY A 185 -29.50 1.96 3.55
N TRP A 186 -28.17 1.84 3.51
CA TRP A 186 -27.50 0.55 3.68
C TRP A 186 -27.46 0.15 5.17
N GLN A 187 -27.28 -1.14 5.45
CA GLN A 187 -27.09 -1.62 6.82
C GLN A 187 -25.73 -1.17 7.36
N GLU A 188 -25.70 -0.31 8.39
CA GLU A 188 -24.47 0.04 9.12
C GLU A 188 -23.79 -1.22 9.69
N ILE A 189 -22.46 -1.25 9.61
CA ILE A 189 -21.61 -2.28 10.22
C ILE A 189 -21.05 -1.81 11.57
N PRO A 190 -20.60 -2.73 12.45
CA PRO A 190 -19.98 -2.35 13.73
C PRO A 190 -18.79 -1.40 13.56
N GLN A 191 -18.00 -1.58 12.50
CA GLN A 191 -16.84 -0.76 12.14
C GLN A 191 -17.26 0.67 11.79
N ASN A 192 -16.53 1.67 12.27
CA ASN A 192 -16.82 3.09 11.99
C ASN A 192 -16.33 3.53 10.61
N VAL A 193 -15.37 2.81 10.04
CA VAL A 193 -15.05 2.88 8.60
C VAL A 193 -16.12 2.08 7.86
N ASP A 194 -16.89 2.75 6.99
CA ASP A 194 -18.12 2.21 6.40
C ASP A 194 -18.30 2.64 4.93
N ALA A 195 -18.64 3.90 4.69
CA ALA A 195 -18.59 4.52 3.36
C ALA A 195 -17.29 5.31 3.24
N ILE A 196 -16.56 5.09 2.16
CA ILE A 196 -15.15 5.48 2.03
C ILE A 196 -14.79 5.81 0.58
N GLY A 197 -13.92 6.81 0.40
CA GLY A 197 -13.42 7.24 -0.92
C GLY A 197 -14.50 7.91 -1.78
N ILE A 198 -14.16 9.00 -2.46
CA ILE A 198 -15.07 9.66 -3.41
C ILE A 198 -14.33 10.12 -4.65
N ALA A 199 -14.94 9.87 -5.81
CA ALA A 199 -14.69 10.59 -7.05
C ALA A 199 -16.01 11.09 -7.67
N ILE A 200 -15.89 12.03 -8.61
CA ILE A 200 -17.01 12.54 -9.41
C ILE A 200 -16.65 12.29 -10.87
N ASP A 201 -17.58 11.73 -11.64
CA ASP A 201 -17.40 11.43 -13.06
C ASP A 201 -17.37 12.74 -13.88
N PRO A 202 -16.31 13.00 -14.66
CA PRO A 202 -16.17 14.25 -15.40
C PRO A 202 -17.07 14.37 -16.65
N ASP A 203 -17.80 13.32 -17.06
CA ASP A 203 -18.73 13.36 -18.21
C ASP A 203 -20.21 13.51 -17.82
N ASP A 204 -20.65 12.87 -16.73
CA ASP A 204 -22.07 12.91 -16.29
C ASP A 204 -22.30 13.45 -14.87
N ASN A 205 -21.24 13.92 -14.20
CA ASN A 205 -21.23 14.44 -12.83
C ASN A 205 -21.66 13.40 -11.76
N ALA A 206 -21.79 12.11 -12.07
CA ALA A 206 -22.18 11.10 -11.10
C ALA A 206 -21.11 10.87 -10.02
N ILE A 207 -21.57 10.58 -8.80
CA ILE A 207 -20.71 10.52 -7.62
C ILE A 207 -20.43 9.06 -7.30
N TYR A 208 -19.16 8.67 -7.31
CA TYR A 208 -18.71 7.32 -7.02
C TYR A 208 -18.14 7.26 -5.61
N PHE A 209 -18.46 6.19 -4.87
CA PHE A 209 -17.95 5.95 -3.52
C PHE A 209 -17.84 4.46 -3.18
N GLY A 210 -16.98 4.09 -2.24
CA GLY A 210 -16.85 2.72 -1.73
C GLY A 210 -17.76 2.44 -0.55
N LEU A 211 -18.27 1.20 -0.47
CA LEU A 211 -18.86 0.64 0.75
C LEU A 211 -18.02 -0.56 1.20
N GLY A 212 -17.35 -0.38 2.34
CA GLY A 212 -16.42 -1.35 2.91
C GLY A 212 -17.08 -2.70 3.21
N THR A 213 -16.25 -3.74 3.28
CA THR A 213 -16.68 -5.13 3.54
C THR A 213 -17.49 -5.30 4.83
N ALA A 214 -18.37 -6.31 4.87
CA ALA A 214 -19.24 -6.60 6.00
C ALA A 214 -18.49 -7.05 7.27
N ALA A 215 -17.38 -7.77 7.11
CA ALA A 215 -16.52 -8.20 8.22
C ALA A 215 -15.11 -8.54 7.72
N TYR A 216 -14.13 -7.68 8.04
CA TYR A 216 -12.74 -7.88 7.61
C TYR A 216 -12.12 -9.19 8.13
N ASN A 217 -12.50 -9.65 9.33
CA ASN A 217 -11.95 -10.85 9.97
C ASN A 217 -12.75 -12.14 9.75
N ASN A 218 -13.92 -12.06 9.11
CA ASN A 218 -14.76 -13.21 8.77
C ASN A 218 -15.37 -12.99 7.37
N ALA A 219 -14.51 -12.93 6.35
CA ALA A 219 -14.88 -12.38 5.05
C ALA A 219 -15.99 -13.17 4.29
N TYR A 220 -16.14 -14.48 4.56
CA TYR A 220 -17.27 -15.29 4.06
C TYR A 220 -18.50 -15.29 4.98
N LEU A 221 -18.49 -14.50 6.06
CA LEU A 221 -19.54 -14.46 7.09
C LEU A 221 -19.94 -15.87 7.57
N LEU A 222 -18.95 -16.69 7.96
CA LEU A 222 -19.19 -18.05 8.45
C LEU A 222 -19.80 -18.00 9.86
N ASP A 223 -20.83 -18.81 10.10
CA ASP A 223 -21.35 -19.11 11.43
C ASP A 223 -20.58 -20.25 12.14
N GLU A 224 -20.95 -20.55 13.38
CA GLU A 224 -20.33 -21.62 14.20
C GLU A 224 -20.45 -23.03 13.57
N SER A 225 -21.37 -23.23 12.61
CA SER A 225 -21.49 -24.47 11.85
C SER A 225 -20.64 -24.50 10.57
N GLY A 226 -19.92 -23.42 10.27
CA GLY A 226 -19.13 -23.26 9.05
C GLY A 226 -19.96 -22.89 7.81
N LYS A 227 -21.20 -22.44 8.00
CA LYS A 227 -22.08 -22.02 6.90
C LYS A 227 -21.86 -20.54 6.59
N SER A 228 -21.59 -20.24 5.31
CA SER A 228 -21.50 -18.87 4.79
C SER A 228 -22.85 -18.15 4.81
N ALA A 229 -22.82 -16.88 5.21
CA ALA A 229 -23.89 -15.89 5.04
C ALA A 229 -23.49 -14.75 4.07
N PHE A 230 -22.41 -14.91 3.31
CA PHE A 230 -21.98 -13.92 2.32
C PHE A 230 -22.96 -13.84 1.13
N ASP A 231 -23.29 -12.63 0.70
CA ASP A 231 -24.24 -12.36 -0.39
C ASP A 231 -23.69 -11.30 -1.36
N LEU A 232 -23.67 -11.65 -2.66
CA LEU A 232 -23.26 -10.78 -3.77
C LEU A 232 -24.33 -9.73 -4.14
N GLN A 233 -25.51 -9.75 -3.53
CA GLN A 233 -26.53 -8.70 -3.64
C GLN A 233 -26.50 -7.73 -2.46
N SER A 234 -25.54 -7.89 -1.54
CA SER A 234 -25.25 -6.91 -0.50
C SER A 234 -24.59 -5.65 -1.07
N ASP A 235 -24.88 -4.50 -0.48
CA ASP A 235 -24.14 -3.26 -0.70
C ASP A 235 -22.68 -3.34 -0.19
N ARG A 236 -22.29 -4.40 0.52
CA ARG A 236 -20.99 -4.52 1.22
C ARG A 236 -19.87 -5.09 0.36
N GLY A 237 -18.70 -4.46 0.42
CA GLY A 237 -17.54 -4.81 -0.39
C GLY A 237 -17.74 -4.40 -1.86
N THR A 238 -18.22 -3.18 -2.07
CA THR A 238 -18.64 -2.68 -3.40
C THR A 238 -18.14 -1.27 -3.70
N ILE A 239 -18.09 -0.94 -4.98
CA ILE A 239 -18.13 0.45 -5.46
C ILE A 239 -19.57 0.78 -5.85
N GLN A 240 -20.03 1.97 -5.45
CA GLN A 240 -21.36 2.51 -5.66
C GLN A 240 -21.29 3.77 -6.53
N ARG A 241 -22.30 3.98 -7.38
CA ARG A 241 -22.53 5.23 -8.15
C ARG A 241 -23.84 5.87 -7.69
N ILE A 242 -23.83 7.19 -7.49
CA ILE A 242 -25.02 8.01 -7.27
C ILE A 242 -25.24 8.85 -8.53
N ASP A 243 -26.42 8.77 -9.12
CA ASP A 243 -26.78 9.60 -10.26
C ASP A 243 -26.93 11.09 -9.88
N ALA A 244 -26.22 11.98 -10.58
CA ALA A 244 -26.12 13.40 -10.24
C ALA A 244 -27.45 14.17 -10.20
N ASN A 245 -28.46 13.70 -10.93
CA ASN A 245 -29.74 14.40 -11.11
C ASN A 245 -30.87 13.76 -10.29
N THR A 246 -30.87 12.43 -10.17
CA THR A 246 -31.96 11.66 -9.54
C THR A 246 -31.59 11.12 -8.15
N LEU A 247 -30.32 11.25 -7.74
CA LEU A 247 -29.72 10.71 -6.53
C LEU A 247 -29.98 9.21 -6.31
N GLN A 248 -30.27 8.46 -7.37
CA GLN A 248 -30.41 7.01 -7.32
C GLN A 248 -29.04 6.35 -7.19
N ARG A 249 -28.91 5.43 -6.22
CA ARG A 249 -27.70 4.64 -6.00
C ARG A 249 -27.75 3.32 -6.78
N THR A 250 -26.63 2.94 -7.40
CA THR A 250 -26.44 1.65 -8.08
C THR A 250 -25.05 1.08 -7.82
N THR A 251 -24.98 -0.21 -7.48
CA THR A 251 -23.71 -0.96 -7.39
C THR A 251 -23.01 -1.02 -8.75
N VAL A 252 -21.72 -0.65 -8.78
CA VAL A 252 -20.86 -0.63 -9.98
C VAL A 252 -20.10 -1.95 -10.10
N CYS A 253 -19.42 -2.37 -9.05
CA CYS A 253 -18.69 -3.63 -8.97
C CYS A 253 -18.73 -4.18 -7.54
N THR A 254 -18.27 -5.43 -7.38
CA THR A 254 -18.20 -6.13 -6.09
C THR A 254 -16.76 -6.58 -5.82
N GLY A 255 -16.51 -7.14 -4.64
CA GLY A 255 -15.24 -7.80 -4.34
C GLY A 255 -14.11 -6.85 -3.93
N VAL A 256 -14.41 -5.63 -3.48
CA VAL A 256 -13.41 -4.74 -2.86
C VAL A 256 -13.49 -4.83 -1.34
N ARG A 257 -12.39 -4.57 -0.62
CA ARG A 257 -12.34 -4.65 0.85
C ARG A 257 -12.59 -3.29 1.51
N PHE A 258 -11.68 -2.35 1.30
CA PHE A 258 -11.76 -0.95 1.72
C PHE A 258 -11.07 -0.04 0.68
N SER A 259 -11.85 0.48 -0.27
CA SER A 259 -11.41 1.43 -1.29
C SER A 259 -11.28 2.86 -0.74
N ILE A 260 -10.06 3.27 -0.36
CA ILE A 260 -9.78 4.56 0.31
C ILE A 260 -9.58 5.69 -0.69
N GLY A 261 -8.55 5.61 -1.53
CA GLY A 261 -8.31 6.52 -2.65
C GLY A 261 -9.17 6.14 -3.86
N MET A 262 -9.68 7.14 -4.56
CA MET A 262 -10.51 6.99 -5.75
C MET A 262 -10.33 8.20 -6.68
N GLN A 263 -10.06 7.96 -7.97
CA GLN A 263 -10.00 9.03 -8.98
C GLN A 263 -10.25 8.50 -10.39
N PHE A 264 -10.79 9.33 -11.27
CA PHE A 264 -10.79 9.10 -12.71
C PHE A 264 -9.46 9.54 -13.35
N ASP A 265 -8.95 8.74 -14.29
CA ASP A 265 -7.77 9.07 -15.10
C ASP A 265 -8.11 10.05 -16.26
N PRO A 266 -7.14 10.52 -17.06
CA PRO A 266 -7.40 11.42 -18.21
C PRO A 266 -8.34 10.82 -19.27
N GLU A 267 -8.39 9.49 -19.36
CA GLU A 267 -9.24 8.70 -20.25
C GLU A 267 -10.57 8.30 -19.60
N LYS A 268 -10.89 8.92 -18.45
CA LYS A 268 -12.13 8.77 -17.67
C LYS A 268 -12.38 7.33 -17.21
N GLN A 269 -11.31 6.61 -16.93
CA GLN A 269 -11.35 5.29 -16.30
C GLN A 269 -11.19 5.45 -14.79
N LEU A 270 -12.04 4.77 -14.02
CA LEU A 270 -12.03 4.86 -12.57
C LEU A 270 -10.94 3.95 -11.97
N PHE A 271 -10.09 4.53 -11.12
CA PHE A 271 -9.09 3.80 -10.33
C PHE A 271 -9.38 3.93 -8.83
N VAL A 272 -9.11 2.86 -8.08
CA VAL A 272 -9.14 2.84 -6.61
C VAL A 272 -7.92 2.16 -6.02
N THR A 273 -7.53 2.56 -4.82
CA THR A 273 -6.63 1.82 -3.94
C THR A 273 -7.44 1.06 -2.91
N ASP A 274 -7.27 -0.26 -2.87
CA ASP A 274 -7.98 -1.16 -1.94
C ASP A 274 -7.02 -1.67 -0.85
N GLN A 275 -7.29 -1.29 0.40
CA GLN A 275 -6.46 -1.65 1.55
C GLN A 275 -6.63 -3.12 1.91
N GLU A 276 -5.53 -3.87 1.83
CA GLU A 276 -5.50 -5.31 2.04
C GLU A 276 -6.64 -6.03 1.29
N GLY A 277 -6.88 -5.65 0.03
CA GLY A 277 -7.94 -6.08 -0.91
C GLY A 277 -8.26 -7.58 -0.96
N ALA A 278 -7.85 -8.34 -1.98
CA ALA A 278 -8.05 -9.81 -2.11
C ALA A 278 -7.23 -10.68 -1.11
N THR A 279 -7.01 -10.15 0.09
CA THR A 279 -5.66 -10.11 0.67
C THR A 279 -5.69 -10.41 2.18
N TRP A 280 -6.59 -9.75 2.93
CA TRP A 280 -6.80 -10.03 4.36
C TRP A 280 -7.67 -11.29 4.62
N LEU A 281 -7.13 -12.46 4.28
CA LEU A 281 -7.64 -13.74 4.75
C LEU A 281 -6.52 -14.58 5.35
N ALA A 282 -6.89 -15.56 6.17
CA ALA A 282 -5.95 -16.55 6.70
C ALA A 282 -5.18 -17.32 5.61
N ASN A 283 -5.61 -17.26 4.34
CA ASN A 283 -4.99 -17.84 3.15
C ASN A 283 -4.92 -16.85 1.95
N GLY A 284 -5.02 -15.53 2.17
CA GLY A 284 -5.06 -14.49 1.11
C GLY A 284 -3.71 -13.84 0.79
N ASN A 285 -3.69 -12.89 -0.16
CA ASN A 285 -2.54 -12.38 -0.94
C ASN A 285 -1.15 -12.25 -0.25
N PRO A 286 -0.78 -11.22 0.57
CA PRO A 286 -1.61 -10.20 1.25
C PRO A 286 -1.10 -8.74 1.07
N PHE A 287 -1.20 -8.14 -0.11
CA PHE A 287 -0.74 -6.76 -0.33
C PHE A 287 -1.89 -5.76 -0.35
N ASP A 288 -1.60 -4.47 -0.52
CA ASP A 288 -2.59 -3.48 -0.91
C ASP A 288 -2.61 -3.37 -2.44
N GLU A 289 -3.73 -2.97 -3.03
CA GLU A 289 -3.99 -3.19 -4.47
C GLU A 289 -4.42 -1.87 -5.16
N LEU A 290 -3.96 -1.65 -6.40
CA LEU A 290 -4.49 -0.62 -7.31
C LEU A 290 -5.40 -1.32 -8.32
N LEU A 291 -6.66 -0.90 -8.42
CA LEU A 291 -7.69 -1.53 -9.23
C LEU A 291 -8.24 -0.55 -10.27
N HIS A 292 -8.15 -0.89 -11.56
CA HIS A 292 -8.98 -0.31 -12.62
C HIS A 292 -10.41 -0.87 -12.48
N ILE A 293 -11.37 -0.02 -12.15
CA ILE A 293 -12.76 -0.41 -11.89
C ILE A 293 -13.58 -0.41 -13.19
N VAL A 294 -14.03 -1.61 -13.57
CA VAL A 294 -14.91 -1.87 -14.71
C VAL A 294 -16.27 -2.37 -14.19
N PRO A 295 -17.40 -1.80 -14.65
CA PRO A 295 -18.72 -2.20 -14.17
C PRO A 295 -19.01 -3.71 -14.34
N GLY A 296 -19.62 -4.32 -13.32
CA GLY A 296 -20.00 -5.73 -13.29
C GLY A 296 -18.86 -6.73 -12.97
N ARG A 297 -17.64 -6.26 -12.69
CA ARG A 297 -16.50 -7.09 -12.27
C ARG A 297 -16.51 -7.41 -10.76
N HIS A 298 -15.67 -8.37 -10.36
CA HIS A 298 -15.45 -8.79 -8.97
C HIS A 298 -13.95 -8.81 -8.63
N TYR A 299 -13.52 -8.03 -7.65
CA TYR A 299 -12.10 -7.76 -7.37
C TYR A 299 -11.47 -8.62 -6.27
N GLY A 300 -12.12 -9.72 -5.89
CA GLY A 300 -11.50 -10.80 -5.12
C GLY A 300 -11.49 -10.65 -3.61
N PHE A 301 -12.29 -9.77 -2.99
CA PHE A 301 -12.57 -9.83 -1.54
C PHE A 301 -14.04 -10.16 -1.17
N PRO A 302 -14.30 -11.28 -0.47
CA PRO A 302 -13.37 -12.38 -0.21
C PRO A 302 -12.98 -13.10 -1.52
N PRO A 303 -11.80 -13.72 -1.60
CA PRO A 303 -11.39 -14.51 -2.76
C PRO A 303 -12.40 -15.59 -3.13
N ARG A 304 -12.49 -15.92 -4.41
CA ARG A 304 -13.38 -16.94 -4.94
C ARG A 304 -13.11 -18.31 -4.31
N HIS A 305 -14.09 -18.83 -3.56
CA HIS A 305 -13.96 -20.10 -2.85
C HIS A 305 -14.97 -21.17 -3.31
N PRO A 306 -14.53 -22.39 -3.71
CA PRO A 306 -15.42 -23.44 -4.24
C PRO A 306 -16.60 -23.85 -3.33
N ARG A 307 -16.53 -23.63 -2.01
CA ARG A 307 -17.61 -23.96 -1.05
C ARG A 307 -18.41 -22.75 -0.54
N HIS A 308 -17.91 -21.52 -0.73
CA HIS A 308 -18.45 -20.31 -0.07
C HIS A 308 -18.72 -19.15 -1.03
N LEU A 309 -17.99 -19.05 -2.14
CA LEU A 309 -18.19 -18.06 -3.20
C LEU A 309 -17.75 -18.64 -4.57
N PRO A 310 -18.43 -19.67 -5.12
CA PRO A 310 -17.91 -20.45 -6.25
C PRO A 310 -18.08 -19.79 -7.63
N ASN A 311 -18.94 -18.78 -7.74
CA ASN A 311 -19.52 -18.30 -9.01
C ASN A 311 -19.00 -16.91 -9.47
N VAL A 312 -18.03 -16.32 -8.78
CA VAL A 312 -17.32 -15.10 -9.21
C VAL A 312 -16.02 -15.48 -9.93
N PHE A 313 -15.44 -14.55 -10.68
CA PHE A 313 -14.03 -14.63 -11.11
C PHE A 313 -13.31 -13.46 -10.43
N ASP A 314 -12.19 -13.74 -9.78
CA ASP A 314 -11.37 -12.73 -9.14
C ASP A 314 -10.54 -12.03 -10.22
N GLU A 315 -10.89 -10.80 -10.55
CA GLU A 315 -10.16 -10.00 -11.54
C GLU A 315 -8.83 -9.53 -10.92
N PRO A 316 -7.67 -9.71 -11.57
CA PRO A 316 -6.38 -9.27 -11.02
C PRO A 316 -6.31 -7.77 -10.78
N SER A 317 -5.51 -7.37 -9.78
CA SER A 317 -5.13 -5.98 -9.57
C SER A 317 -4.32 -5.43 -10.76
N THR A 318 -4.45 -4.13 -11.02
CA THR A 318 -3.61 -3.43 -12.00
C THR A 318 -2.18 -3.27 -11.47
N PHE A 319 -2.04 -3.13 -10.14
CA PHE A 319 -0.75 -3.23 -9.44
C PHE A 319 -0.96 -3.75 -8.00
N ASP A 320 -0.02 -4.55 -7.49
CA ASP A 320 0.05 -4.93 -6.07
C ASP A 320 1.21 -4.18 -5.42
N TYR A 321 0.97 -3.52 -4.29
CA TYR A 321 2.00 -2.88 -3.46
C TYR A 321 2.78 -3.93 -2.63
N ALA A 322 3.25 -4.95 -3.32
CA ALA A 322 4.12 -6.01 -2.81
C ALA A 322 5.57 -5.49 -2.63
N PRO A 323 6.39 -6.10 -1.76
CA PRO A 323 6.15 -7.34 -0.99
C PRO A 323 5.75 -7.07 0.48
N GLN A 324 5.33 -5.84 0.80
CA GLN A 324 5.06 -5.38 2.16
C GLN A 324 3.76 -4.57 2.15
N HIS A 325 2.79 -4.87 3.01
CA HIS A 325 1.63 -4.01 3.23
C HIS A 325 2.06 -2.59 3.65
N GLN A 326 1.36 -1.61 3.09
CA GLN A 326 1.59 -0.16 3.15
C GLN A 326 0.41 0.63 3.73
N SER A 327 -0.81 0.08 3.73
CA SER A 327 -2.07 0.83 3.81
C SER A 327 -2.13 1.90 2.71
N THR A 328 -2.47 1.52 1.47
CA THR A 328 -2.61 2.54 0.42
C THR A 328 -3.87 3.38 0.66
N CYS A 329 -3.68 4.71 0.66
CA CYS A 329 -4.73 5.67 0.97
C CYS A 329 -5.00 6.60 -0.22
N GLY A 330 -4.83 7.91 -0.09
CA GLY A 330 -5.13 8.86 -1.16
C GLY A 330 -4.21 8.72 -2.37
N MET A 331 -4.70 9.29 -3.48
CA MET A 331 -4.04 9.27 -4.78
C MET A 331 -4.30 10.58 -5.52
N VAL A 332 -3.39 10.96 -6.42
CA VAL A 332 -3.62 12.02 -7.40
C VAL A 332 -2.90 11.75 -8.72
N PHE A 333 -3.61 11.76 -9.85
CA PHE A 333 -3.00 11.80 -11.18
C PHE A 333 -2.25 13.14 -11.39
N ASP A 334 -1.03 13.10 -11.91
CA ASP A 334 -0.23 14.30 -12.20
C ASP A 334 -0.78 15.09 -13.38
N LEU A 335 -1.81 15.89 -13.09
CA LEU A 335 -2.49 16.79 -14.01
C LEU A 335 -2.42 18.21 -13.48
N PRO A 336 -2.32 19.22 -14.35
CA PRO A 336 -2.20 20.59 -13.91
C PRO A 336 -3.54 21.04 -13.35
N PHE A 337 -3.53 21.62 -12.14
CA PHE A 337 -4.72 22.09 -11.41
C PHE A 337 -5.67 22.96 -12.26
N ARG A 338 -5.12 23.68 -13.26
CA ARG A 338 -5.89 24.28 -14.36
C ARG A 338 -5.25 23.92 -15.70
N MET A 339 -6.07 23.80 -16.74
CA MET A 339 -5.61 23.53 -18.11
C MET A 339 -4.51 24.51 -18.55
N GLY A 340 -3.37 23.97 -18.98
CA GLY A 340 -2.18 24.74 -19.37
C GLY A 340 -1.27 25.18 -18.20
N GLY A 341 -1.61 24.83 -16.96
CA GLY A 341 -0.80 25.10 -15.78
C GLY A 341 0.41 24.16 -15.58
N PRO A 342 1.17 24.38 -14.49
CA PRO A 342 2.27 23.50 -14.07
C PRO A 342 1.76 22.15 -13.54
N ILE A 343 2.67 21.17 -13.50
CA ILE A 343 2.47 19.81 -12.98
C ILE A 343 3.55 19.50 -11.93
N PHE A 344 3.41 18.39 -11.21
CA PHE A 344 4.38 17.93 -10.23
C PHE A 344 5.46 17.04 -10.86
N GLY A 345 6.73 17.42 -10.65
CA GLY A 345 7.86 16.67 -11.19
C GLY A 345 8.29 17.14 -12.60
N PRO A 346 9.18 16.37 -13.26
CA PRO A 346 9.58 16.62 -14.65
C PRO A 346 8.42 16.38 -15.63
N ALA A 347 8.54 16.95 -16.83
CA ALA A 347 7.53 16.84 -17.89
C ALA A 347 7.15 15.40 -18.27
N SER A 348 8.05 14.44 -18.02
CA SER A 348 7.90 12.99 -18.26
C SER A 348 7.14 12.22 -17.17
N TRP A 349 6.59 12.90 -16.15
CA TRP A 349 5.70 12.31 -15.14
C TRP A 349 4.23 12.67 -15.37
N ARG A 350 3.93 13.50 -16.39
CA ARG A 350 2.57 13.96 -16.70
C ARG A 350 1.61 12.80 -16.87
N GLY A 351 0.59 12.74 -16.03
CA GLY A 351 -0.42 11.68 -16.05
C GLY A 351 -0.02 10.39 -15.31
N ASP A 352 1.19 10.27 -14.77
CA ASP A 352 1.51 9.23 -13.79
C ASP A 352 0.64 9.44 -12.53
N LEU A 353 0.25 8.34 -11.88
CA LEU A 353 -0.53 8.36 -10.64
C LEU A 353 0.40 8.44 -9.42
N ILE A 354 0.22 9.43 -8.56
CA ILE A 354 0.86 9.49 -7.24
C ILE A 354 -0.04 8.78 -6.22
N VAL A 355 0.53 7.95 -5.35
CA VAL A 355 -0.21 7.18 -4.31
C VAL A 355 0.53 7.23 -2.97
N THR A 356 -0.21 7.40 -1.87
CA THR A 356 0.33 7.37 -0.51
C THR A 356 0.26 5.98 0.12
N GLY A 357 1.37 5.52 0.73
CA GLY A 357 1.43 4.32 1.58
C GLY A 357 1.48 4.71 3.06
N GLU A 358 0.31 4.77 3.67
CA GLU A 358 0.02 5.41 4.96
C GLU A 358 0.81 4.80 6.13
N SER A 359 0.70 3.50 6.36
CA SER A 359 1.26 2.81 7.53
C SER A 359 2.79 2.61 7.50
N ARG A 360 3.48 3.13 6.47
CA ARG A 360 4.96 3.21 6.37
C ARG A 360 5.50 4.57 5.92
N GLY A 361 4.63 5.57 5.73
CA GLY A 361 5.00 6.90 5.25
C GLY A 361 5.69 6.88 3.89
N LYS A 362 5.00 6.42 2.84
CA LYS A 362 5.58 6.23 1.50
C LYS A 362 4.86 7.07 0.44
N LEU A 363 5.62 7.59 -0.51
CA LEU A 363 5.11 8.23 -1.73
C LEU A 363 5.53 7.43 -2.95
N TYR A 364 4.55 6.92 -3.68
CA TYR A 364 4.74 6.12 -4.89
C TYR A 364 4.34 6.91 -6.13
N ARG A 365 5.02 6.66 -7.24
CA ARG A 365 4.63 7.06 -8.59
C ARG A 365 4.35 5.81 -9.43
N THR A 366 3.14 5.70 -9.96
CA THR A 366 2.70 4.58 -10.79
C THR A 366 2.40 5.08 -12.20
N GLN A 367 3.23 4.65 -13.15
CA GLN A 367 3.01 4.89 -14.57
C GLN A 367 2.00 3.87 -15.08
N LEU A 368 1.03 4.32 -15.89
CA LEU A 368 -0.03 3.48 -16.43
C LEU A 368 0.02 3.50 -17.96
N SER A 369 0.21 2.33 -18.57
CA SER A 369 0.11 2.13 -20.02
C SER A 369 -1.24 1.50 -20.34
N ARG A 370 -2.01 2.13 -21.25
CA ARG A 370 -3.35 1.67 -21.64
C ARG A 370 -3.27 0.88 -22.95
N ARG A 371 -3.58 -0.41 -22.89
CA ARG A 371 -3.54 -1.31 -24.05
C ARG A 371 -4.78 -1.12 -24.93
N THR A 372 -4.67 -1.58 -26.19
CA THR A 372 -5.71 -1.38 -27.23
C THR A 372 -7.03 -2.12 -26.97
N ASP A 373 -7.07 -3.04 -26.00
CA ASP A 373 -8.27 -3.70 -25.50
C ASP A 373 -8.94 -2.95 -24.32
N GLY A 374 -8.34 -1.86 -23.84
CA GLY A 374 -8.84 -1.01 -22.76
C GLY A 374 -8.35 -1.38 -21.35
N GLU A 375 -7.60 -2.48 -21.21
CA GLU A 375 -6.95 -2.87 -19.96
C GLU A 375 -5.62 -2.12 -19.76
N TYR A 376 -5.12 -2.08 -18.52
CA TYR A 376 -3.91 -1.33 -18.15
C TYR A 376 -2.76 -2.23 -17.68
N VAL A 377 -1.53 -1.82 -17.95
CA VAL A 377 -0.32 -2.31 -17.27
C VAL A 377 0.26 -1.18 -16.43
N ALA A 378 0.73 -1.49 -15.22
CA ALA A 378 1.32 -0.52 -14.31
C ALA A 378 2.84 -0.73 -14.10
N LYS A 379 3.57 0.37 -13.94
CA LYS A 379 4.98 0.41 -13.55
C LYS A 379 5.16 1.36 -12.35
N ASN A 380 5.49 0.81 -11.19
CA ASN A 380 5.57 1.56 -9.93
C ASN A 380 7.03 1.89 -9.55
N VAL A 381 7.23 3.08 -8.98
CA VAL A 381 8.50 3.57 -8.43
C VAL A 381 8.23 4.28 -7.11
N LEU A 382 8.93 3.90 -6.03
CA LEU A 382 8.93 4.67 -4.79
C LEU A 382 9.74 5.97 -4.99
N ILE A 383 9.13 7.12 -4.73
CA ILE A 383 9.74 8.45 -4.92
C ILE A 383 10.03 9.19 -3.61
N GLY A 384 9.42 8.80 -2.49
CA GLY A 384 9.70 9.43 -1.19
C GLY A 384 9.34 8.59 0.03
N CYS A 385 9.99 8.89 1.16
CA CYS A 385 9.76 8.31 2.49
C CYS A 385 9.52 9.43 3.53
N LEU A 386 8.65 9.19 4.51
CA LEU A 386 8.32 10.10 5.60
C LEU A 386 8.29 9.34 6.93
N PRO A 387 8.72 9.95 8.06
CA PRO A 387 8.57 9.38 9.40
C PRO A 387 7.18 9.68 10.00
N MET A 388 6.14 9.77 9.15
CA MET A 388 4.75 10.12 9.45
C MET A 388 3.82 9.36 8.50
N LEU A 389 2.55 9.22 8.87
CA LEU A 389 1.58 8.46 8.08
C LEU A 389 1.08 9.31 6.92
N THR A 390 1.29 8.90 5.67
CA THR A 390 0.85 9.65 4.48
C THR A 390 -0.58 9.27 4.09
N VAL A 391 -1.54 10.19 4.24
CA VAL A 391 -2.98 9.84 4.17
C VAL A 391 -3.62 10.24 2.84
N ASP A 392 -3.36 11.44 2.34
CA ASP A 392 -3.90 11.92 1.05
C ASP A 392 -2.94 12.93 0.40
N CYS A 393 -3.11 13.18 -0.89
CA CYS A 393 -2.32 14.17 -1.62
C CYS A 393 -3.11 14.85 -2.74
N CYS A 394 -2.71 16.06 -3.13
CA CYS A 394 -3.24 16.73 -4.32
C CYS A 394 -2.22 17.70 -4.94
N ILE A 395 -2.44 18.10 -6.21
CA ILE A 395 -1.59 19.03 -6.94
C ILE A 395 -2.03 20.48 -6.68
N SER A 396 -1.10 21.34 -6.26
CA SER A 396 -1.36 22.76 -6.02
C SER A 396 -1.52 23.57 -7.31
N PRO A 397 -2.08 24.79 -7.26
CA PRO A 397 -2.09 25.74 -8.37
C PRO A 397 -0.69 26.07 -8.95
N ARG A 398 0.39 25.79 -8.19
CA ARG A 398 1.79 26.00 -8.59
C ARG A 398 2.49 24.74 -9.11
N GLY A 399 1.82 23.58 -9.12
CA GLY A 399 2.40 22.29 -9.54
C GLY A 399 3.23 21.63 -8.44
N GLU A 400 2.89 21.88 -7.18
CA GLU A 400 3.52 21.23 -6.02
C GLU A 400 2.59 20.09 -5.56
N LEU A 401 3.16 18.95 -5.16
CA LEU A 401 2.39 17.89 -4.51
C LEU A 401 2.23 18.27 -3.04
N ILE A 402 1.01 18.62 -2.62
CA ILE A 402 0.68 18.75 -1.21
C ILE A 402 0.37 17.35 -0.67
N VAL A 403 1.00 16.97 0.44
CA VAL A 403 0.83 15.67 1.11
C VAL A 403 0.29 15.90 2.50
N ALA A 404 -0.88 15.33 2.80
CA ALA A 404 -1.47 15.32 4.14
C ALA A 404 -0.93 14.14 4.96
N CYS A 405 -0.56 14.41 6.21
CA CYS A 405 0.01 13.43 7.11
C CYS A 405 -0.68 13.42 8.48
N HIS A 406 -0.76 12.22 9.08
CA HIS A 406 -1.16 12.02 10.47
C HIS A 406 0.05 11.81 11.39
N SER A 407 -0.04 12.31 12.62
CA SER A 407 0.87 11.93 13.72
C SER A 407 0.50 10.57 14.30
N GLY A 408 1.51 9.75 14.65
CA GLY A 408 1.34 8.56 15.50
C GLY A 408 2.08 7.31 15.01
N GLY A 409 1.69 6.16 15.56
CA GLY A 409 2.10 4.83 15.07
C GLY A 409 1.29 4.37 13.85
N PRO A 410 1.65 3.24 13.23
CA PRO A 410 0.99 2.69 12.03
C PRO A 410 -0.50 2.39 12.24
N ASP A 411 -1.15 1.98 11.16
CA ASP A 411 -2.56 1.59 11.06
C ASP A 411 -3.57 2.75 11.25
N TRP A 412 -3.41 3.61 12.28
CA TRP A 412 -4.45 4.58 12.67
C TRP A 412 -3.95 5.94 13.20
N GLY A 413 -2.66 6.08 13.50
CA GLY A 413 -2.10 7.25 14.18
C GLY A 413 -2.72 7.54 15.55
N THR A 414 -2.51 8.75 16.08
CA THR A 414 -3.05 9.21 17.38
C THR A 414 -4.54 9.59 17.33
N GLY A 415 -5.31 9.08 16.36
CA GLY A 415 -6.74 9.34 16.22
C GLY A 415 -7.10 10.79 15.81
N PRO A 416 -8.38 11.19 15.94
CA PRO A 416 -8.91 12.44 15.37
C PRO A 416 -8.27 13.75 15.86
N THR A 417 -7.73 13.78 17.08
CA THR A 417 -7.14 14.99 17.68
C THR A 417 -5.61 14.87 17.84
N GLY A 418 -4.97 14.09 16.95
CA GLY A 418 -3.53 14.17 16.69
C GLY A 418 -3.16 15.43 15.92
N LYS A 419 -1.86 15.79 15.89
CA LYS A 419 -1.38 16.93 15.09
C LYS A 419 -1.23 16.50 13.64
N GLY A 420 -2.09 17.02 12.75
CA GLY A 420 -1.91 16.90 11.32
C GLY A 420 -0.66 17.66 10.86
N SER A 421 -0.13 17.32 9.70
CA SER A 421 0.91 18.12 9.05
C SER A 421 0.75 18.03 7.54
N LEU A 422 0.92 19.15 6.85
CA LEU A 422 0.84 19.24 5.40
C LEU A 422 2.21 19.60 4.84
N PHE A 423 2.68 18.87 3.84
CA PHE A 423 3.99 19.10 3.21
C PHE A 423 3.82 19.45 1.73
N ALA A 424 4.38 20.58 1.31
CA ALA A 424 4.49 20.93 -0.10
C ALA A 424 5.80 20.37 -0.66
N VAL A 425 5.70 19.37 -1.54
CA VAL A 425 6.82 18.80 -2.28
C VAL A 425 6.86 19.43 -3.67
N ARG A 426 7.96 20.10 -3.99
CA ARG A 426 8.12 20.92 -5.19
C ARG A 426 9.25 20.36 -6.05
N TYR A 427 9.04 20.27 -7.36
CA TYR A 427 10.13 20.00 -8.31
C TYR A 427 10.76 21.30 -8.78
N ASP A 428 12.02 21.54 -8.43
CA ASP A 428 12.73 22.77 -8.75
C ASP A 428 13.65 22.58 -9.96
N LEU A 429 13.22 23.16 -11.08
CA LEU A 429 14.01 23.31 -12.30
C LEU A 429 15.15 24.33 -12.10
N ALA A 430 16.20 23.91 -11.40
CA ALA A 430 17.51 24.53 -11.54
C ALA A 430 17.94 24.51 -13.02
N THR A 431 18.70 25.53 -13.45
CA THR A 431 19.15 25.67 -14.84
C THR A 431 19.81 24.40 -15.36
N ALA A 432 19.57 24.05 -16.63
CA ALA A 432 20.01 22.79 -17.23
C ALA A 432 21.53 22.54 -17.18
N GLU A 433 22.33 23.60 -16.98
CA GLU A 433 23.79 23.56 -16.82
C GLU A 433 24.26 23.23 -15.38
N SER A 434 23.38 23.32 -14.38
CA SER A 434 23.71 23.19 -12.95
C SER A 434 22.88 22.15 -12.18
N ARG A 435 21.72 21.74 -12.70
CA ARG A 435 20.84 20.77 -12.04
C ARG A 435 21.47 19.38 -11.91
N VAL A 436 21.03 18.62 -10.91
CA VAL A 436 21.34 17.18 -10.83
C VAL A 436 20.57 16.46 -11.95
N PRO A 437 21.22 15.62 -12.77
CA PRO A 437 20.51 14.78 -13.74
C PRO A 437 19.54 13.82 -13.04
N LEU A 438 18.33 13.70 -13.57
CA LEU A 438 17.33 12.76 -13.07
C LEU A 438 17.62 11.34 -13.56
N PRO A 439 17.47 10.31 -12.72
CA PRO A 439 17.42 8.92 -13.17
C PRO A 439 16.12 8.68 -13.97
N LEU A 440 16.23 8.01 -15.11
CA LEU A 440 15.12 7.68 -16.01
C LEU A 440 14.72 6.20 -15.91
N ALA A 441 15.71 5.31 -15.85
CA ALA A 441 15.52 3.87 -15.71
C ALA A 441 16.71 3.23 -14.99
N THR A 442 16.44 2.20 -14.17
CA THR A 442 17.46 1.31 -13.61
C THR A 442 17.11 -0.13 -13.98
N TYR A 443 18.02 -0.84 -14.64
CA TYR A 443 17.72 -2.15 -15.22
C TYR A 443 18.99 -3.00 -15.45
N CYS A 444 18.81 -4.30 -15.60
CA CYS A 444 19.90 -5.23 -15.90
C CYS A 444 20.02 -5.52 -17.41
N THR A 445 21.25 -5.63 -17.89
CA THR A 445 21.60 -6.03 -19.26
C THR A 445 22.27 -7.40 -19.34
N GLY A 446 22.61 -7.96 -18.18
CA GLY A 446 23.18 -9.29 -18.01
C GLY A 446 23.36 -9.60 -16.53
N ALA A 447 23.62 -10.87 -16.19
CA ALA A 447 23.72 -11.31 -14.79
C ALA A 447 24.77 -10.57 -13.93
N ASN A 448 25.72 -9.87 -14.56
CA ASN A 448 26.82 -9.14 -13.92
C ASN A 448 26.82 -7.63 -14.22
N GLU A 449 25.74 -7.06 -14.78
CA GLU A 449 25.68 -5.64 -15.17
C GLU A 449 24.33 -5.00 -14.86
N VAL A 450 24.37 -3.90 -14.11
CA VAL A 450 23.24 -2.97 -13.88
C VAL A 450 23.54 -1.67 -14.61
N ARG A 451 22.52 -1.03 -15.17
CA ARG A 451 22.60 0.30 -15.77
C ARG A 451 21.61 1.27 -15.11
N ILE A 452 22.03 2.52 -14.96
CA ILE A 452 21.16 3.65 -14.63
C ILE A 452 21.29 4.67 -15.77
N GLU A 453 20.18 5.02 -16.40
CA GLU A 453 20.14 6.12 -17.39
C GLU A 453 19.69 7.44 -16.77
N PHE A 454 20.25 8.54 -17.28
CA PHE A 454 20.05 9.89 -16.78
C PHE A 454 19.61 10.86 -17.88
N ASP A 455 18.71 11.78 -17.51
CA ASP A 455 18.12 12.75 -18.43
C ASP A 455 19.10 13.82 -18.93
N ALA A 456 20.29 13.94 -18.32
CA ALA A 456 21.39 14.80 -18.73
C ALA A 456 22.76 14.13 -18.48
N PRO A 457 23.82 14.52 -19.21
CA PRO A 457 25.17 13.99 -19.01
C PRO A 457 25.69 14.22 -17.57
N LEU A 458 26.15 13.16 -16.92
CA LEU A 458 26.74 13.24 -15.58
C LEU A 458 28.06 14.04 -15.59
N ASP A 459 28.24 14.85 -14.55
CA ASP A 459 29.49 15.54 -14.22
C ASP A 459 30.52 14.54 -13.66
N PRO A 460 31.65 14.28 -14.36
CA PRO A 460 32.66 13.33 -13.89
C PRO A 460 33.29 13.68 -12.54
N THR A 461 33.22 14.95 -12.10
CA THR A 461 33.77 15.34 -10.79
C THR A 461 32.95 14.76 -9.64
N ARG A 462 31.63 14.65 -9.79
CA ARG A 462 30.71 14.01 -8.82
C ARG A 462 30.86 12.49 -8.73
N LEU A 463 31.55 11.88 -9.71
CA LEU A 463 31.77 10.44 -9.82
C LEU A 463 33.15 9.99 -9.33
N GLN A 464 33.92 10.88 -8.70
CA GLN A 464 35.14 10.47 -8.00
C GLN A 464 34.80 9.46 -6.89
N GLN A 465 35.56 8.36 -6.85
CA GLN A 465 35.37 7.23 -5.92
C GLN A 465 33.96 6.61 -5.95
N LEU A 466 33.21 6.74 -7.05
CA LEU A 466 31.81 6.30 -7.14
C LEU A 466 31.59 4.84 -6.70
N THR A 467 32.48 3.93 -7.09
CA THR A 467 32.45 2.51 -6.67
C THR A 467 32.46 2.33 -5.16
N ASP A 468 33.17 3.20 -4.42
CA ASP A 468 33.30 3.15 -2.96
C ASP A 468 32.08 3.79 -2.25
N ARG A 469 31.21 4.50 -2.98
CA ARG A 469 29.98 5.15 -2.48
C ARG A 469 28.68 4.49 -2.96
N LEU A 470 28.79 3.35 -3.66
CA LEU A 470 27.67 2.64 -4.26
C LEU A 470 27.44 1.31 -3.55
N THR A 471 26.25 1.13 -3.00
CA THR A 471 25.83 -0.11 -2.35
C THR A 471 24.60 -0.68 -3.02
N ILE A 472 24.59 -1.99 -3.23
CA ILE A 472 23.42 -2.74 -3.71
C ILE A 472 23.04 -3.76 -2.64
N CYS A 473 21.84 -3.61 -2.08
CA CYS A 473 21.25 -4.54 -1.13
C CYS A 473 20.06 -5.26 -1.79
N TYR A 474 19.86 -6.54 -1.51
CA TYR A 474 18.80 -7.33 -2.13
C TYR A 474 18.21 -8.40 -1.21
N GLY A 475 16.97 -8.77 -1.46
CA GLY A 475 16.21 -9.75 -0.69
C GLY A 475 14.71 -9.68 -0.97
N THR A 476 13.95 -10.63 -0.45
CA THR A 476 12.50 -10.76 -0.70
C THR A 476 11.68 -9.56 -0.23
N TYR A 477 12.17 -8.84 0.79
CA TYR A 477 11.48 -7.70 1.43
C TYR A 477 12.35 -6.44 1.49
N VAL A 478 13.28 -6.26 0.55
CA VAL A 478 14.13 -5.06 0.42
C VAL A 478 13.50 -4.07 -0.56
N ALA A 479 13.52 -2.78 -0.24
CA ALA A 479 13.11 -1.70 -1.15
C ALA A 479 14.10 -0.51 -1.11
N ALA A 480 14.01 0.37 -2.12
CA ALA A 480 14.72 1.64 -2.10
C ALA A 480 14.28 2.48 -0.89
N GLY A 481 15.21 3.24 -0.30
CA GLY A 481 14.87 4.12 0.82
C GLY A 481 14.45 3.42 2.13
N ASP A 482 14.62 2.09 2.27
CA ASP A 482 14.41 1.35 3.53
C ASP A 482 15.16 1.97 4.72
N ARG A 483 16.32 2.59 4.46
CA ARG A 483 17.13 3.33 5.44
C ARG A 483 16.40 4.53 6.06
N PHE A 484 15.34 5.04 5.43
CA PHE A 484 14.53 6.17 5.92
C PHE A 484 13.20 5.72 6.55
N GLU A 485 12.87 4.43 6.54
CA GLU A 485 11.61 3.91 7.08
C GLU A 485 11.67 3.75 8.61
N THR A 486 11.02 4.68 9.33
CA THR A 486 10.94 4.66 10.80
C THR A 486 9.62 4.09 11.35
N ILE A 487 8.53 4.17 10.58
CA ILE A 487 7.21 3.62 10.92
C ILE A 487 7.05 2.25 10.25
N ARG A 488 6.63 1.23 11.03
CA ARG A 488 6.41 -0.14 10.55
C ARG A 488 5.18 -0.78 11.19
N PRO A 489 4.27 -1.42 10.43
CA PRO A 489 3.07 -2.09 10.96
C PRO A 489 3.36 -3.13 12.04
N GLY A 490 2.50 -3.17 13.07
CA GLY A 490 2.67 -4.00 14.26
C GLY A 490 2.19 -5.45 14.12
N TYR A 491 2.54 -6.11 13.01
CA TYR A 491 2.08 -7.46 12.65
C TYR A 491 3.20 -8.50 12.70
N ALA A 492 2.85 -9.73 13.05
CA ALA A 492 3.79 -10.87 13.05
C ALA A 492 4.35 -11.17 11.64
N VAL A 493 3.59 -10.85 10.58
CA VAL A 493 4.10 -10.91 9.20
C VAL A 493 5.21 -9.86 8.97
N THR A 494 5.11 -8.69 9.58
CA THR A 494 6.08 -7.60 9.47
C THR A 494 7.35 -7.85 10.32
N GLU A 495 7.23 -8.52 11.46
CA GLU A 495 8.40 -9.02 12.20
C GLU A 495 9.11 -10.14 11.41
N MET A 496 8.36 -11.08 10.82
CA MET A 496 8.91 -12.10 9.92
C MET A 496 9.64 -11.46 8.73
N GLN A 497 9.03 -10.48 8.05
CA GLN A 497 9.64 -9.75 6.92
C GLN A 497 11.00 -9.15 7.29
N GLN A 498 11.09 -8.51 8.47
CA GLN A 498 12.33 -7.91 8.98
C GLN A 498 13.38 -8.95 9.41
N SER A 499 12.96 -10.18 9.73
CA SER A 499 13.87 -11.27 10.11
C SER A 499 14.50 -12.01 8.91
N MET A 500 14.03 -11.74 7.69
CA MET A 500 14.54 -12.38 6.48
C MET A 500 15.94 -11.88 6.09
N PRO A 501 16.85 -12.74 5.59
CA PRO A 501 18.20 -12.31 5.22
C PRO A 501 18.24 -11.30 4.07
N THR A 502 18.62 -10.07 4.39
CA THR A 502 19.10 -9.07 3.41
C THR A 502 20.54 -9.37 3.03
N LYS A 503 20.89 -9.24 1.74
CA LYS A 503 22.22 -9.57 1.18
C LYS A 503 22.81 -8.35 0.48
N ASN A 504 24.13 -8.22 0.49
CA ASN A 504 24.84 -7.20 -0.30
C ASN A 504 25.35 -7.82 -1.61
N LEU A 505 25.01 -7.23 -2.75
CA LEU A 505 25.60 -7.59 -4.03
C LEU A 505 26.92 -6.82 -4.20
N GLN A 506 28.01 -7.53 -4.47
CA GLN A 506 29.32 -6.89 -4.62
C GLN A 506 29.37 -6.05 -5.90
N VAL A 507 29.63 -4.75 -5.74
CA VAL A 507 30.03 -3.85 -6.83
C VAL A 507 31.50 -4.11 -7.17
N ILE A 508 31.82 -4.27 -8.45
CA ILE A 508 33.17 -4.56 -8.94
C ILE A 508 33.81 -3.31 -9.55
N SER A 509 33.08 -2.58 -10.40
CA SER A 509 33.55 -1.32 -10.98
C SER A 509 32.39 -0.51 -11.59
N THR A 510 32.63 0.77 -11.83
CA THR A 510 31.69 1.69 -12.48
C THR A 510 32.32 2.30 -13.75
N ALA A 511 31.51 2.50 -14.79
CA ALA A 511 31.90 3.13 -16.04
C ALA A 511 30.76 4.04 -16.56
N LEU A 512 31.08 4.92 -17.51
CA LEU A 512 30.09 5.77 -18.20
C LEU A 512 29.99 5.42 -19.69
N SER A 513 28.81 5.64 -20.26
CA SER A 513 28.63 5.78 -21.71
C SER A 513 29.43 6.96 -22.27
N ALA A 514 29.67 6.97 -23.58
CA ALA A 514 30.43 8.02 -24.25
C ALA A 514 29.78 9.42 -24.16
N ASP A 515 28.44 9.49 -24.07
CA ASP A 515 27.68 10.73 -23.85
C ASP A 515 27.52 11.09 -22.36
N ARG A 516 27.97 10.20 -21.45
CA ARG A 516 27.88 10.28 -19.99
C ARG A 516 26.44 10.23 -19.42
N ARG A 517 25.45 9.76 -20.19
CA ARG A 517 24.05 9.63 -19.73
C ARG A 517 23.72 8.26 -19.15
N THR A 518 24.53 7.23 -19.37
CA THR A 518 24.36 5.90 -18.76
C THR A 518 25.52 5.62 -17.80
N LEU A 519 25.20 5.35 -16.54
CA LEU A 519 26.10 4.75 -15.57
C LEU A 519 26.00 3.23 -15.69
N ILE A 520 27.12 2.59 -15.98
CA ILE A 520 27.25 1.13 -16.13
C ILE A 520 27.97 0.59 -14.90
N ILE A 521 27.38 -0.39 -14.23
CA ILE A 521 27.83 -0.92 -12.95
C ILE A 521 28.09 -2.41 -13.12
N ALA A 522 29.35 -2.83 -13.07
CA ALA A 522 29.73 -4.23 -13.09
C ALA A 522 29.61 -4.81 -11.67
N THR A 523 28.95 -5.95 -11.53
CA THR A 523 28.62 -6.58 -10.24
C THR A 523 29.03 -8.04 -10.17
N ALA A 524 29.01 -8.62 -8.97
CA ALA A 524 28.83 -10.06 -8.82
C ALA A 524 27.52 -10.54 -9.48
N ALA A 525 27.40 -11.85 -9.70
CA ALA A 525 26.26 -12.41 -10.41
C ALA A 525 24.96 -12.27 -9.57
N HIS A 526 23.90 -11.73 -10.18
CA HIS A 526 22.57 -11.68 -9.58
C HIS A 526 22.01 -13.10 -9.45
N ASN A 527 21.96 -13.60 -8.21
CA ASN A 527 21.72 -15.02 -7.92
C ASN A 527 20.38 -15.31 -7.21
N GLN A 528 19.47 -14.33 -7.21
CA GLN A 528 18.13 -14.47 -6.65
C GLN A 528 17.14 -13.56 -7.41
N VAL A 529 15.96 -14.08 -7.75
CA VAL A 529 14.82 -13.23 -8.16
C VAL A 529 14.32 -12.51 -6.91
N ALA A 530 14.50 -11.19 -6.88
CA ALA A 530 14.26 -10.33 -5.73
C ALA A 530 14.14 -8.86 -6.18
N GLN A 531 13.76 -7.99 -5.26
CA GLN A 531 14.01 -6.56 -5.37
C GLN A 531 15.45 -6.24 -4.93
N TYR A 532 16.06 -5.27 -5.61
CA TYR A 532 17.41 -4.78 -5.38
C TYR A 532 17.34 -3.27 -5.14
N ALA A 533 17.72 -2.84 -3.94
CA ALA A 533 17.89 -1.43 -3.57
C ALA A 533 19.33 -1.00 -3.87
N LEU A 534 19.46 0.03 -4.69
CA LEU A 534 20.73 0.62 -5.12
C LEU A 534 20.83 2.03 -4.56
N THR A 535 21.83 2.25 -3.70
CA THR A 535 22.09 3.55 -3.07
C THR A 535 23.41 4.11 -3.58
N ILE A 536 23.43 5.40 -3.97
CA ILE A 536 24.65 6.16 -4.31
C ILE A 536 24.73 7.38 -3.40
N ASP A 537 25.56 7.33 -2.37
CA ASP A 537 25.73 8.47 -1.45
C ASP A 537 26.36 9.68 -2.18
N GLY A 538 25.91 10.90 -1.82
CA GLY A 538 26.47 12.17 -2.30
C GLY A 538 26.17 12.55 -3.75
N LEU A 539 25.34 11.80 -4.49
CA LEU A 539 25.00 12.13 -5.88
C LEU A 539 23.81 13.09 -6.01
N ALA A 540 22.86 13.05 -5.07
CA ALA A 540 21.59 13.78 -5.11
C ALA A 540 21.61 15.18 -4.46
N ALA A 541 22.79 15.73 -4.17
CA ALA A 541 22.93 16.98 -3.42
C ALA A 541 22.23 18.20 -4.09
N THR A 542 21.35 18.84 -3.33
CA THR A 542 20.67 20.12 -3.63
C THR A 542 21.39 21.31 -2.98
N THR A 543 21.09 22.54 -3.41
CA THR A 543 21.80 23.77 -2.98
C THR A 543 20.94 25.03 -3.05
N GLU A 544 21.29 25.98 -2.16
CA GLU A 544 20.78 27.36 -2.00
C GLU A 544 19.32 27.55 -1.51
N PRO A 545 19.04 28.61 -0.71
CA PRO A 545 17.71 28.87 -0.15
C PRO A 545 16.81 29.66 -1.10
N SER A 546 15.52 29.32 -1.09
CA SER A 546 14.45 30.04 -1.79
C SER A 546 13.48 30.69 -0.78
N PRO A 547 12.96 31.92 -1.02
CA PRO A 547 11.98 32.56 -0.13
C PRO A 547 10.75 31.70 0.15
N GLY A 548 10.05 32.00 1.24
CA GLY A 548 8.96 31.21 1.84
C GLY A 548 9.41 30.37 3.04
N PRO A 549 8.59 29.41 3.52
CA PRO A 549 8.89 28.62 4.73
C PRO A 549 10.22 27.86 4.63
N PRO A 550 10.88 27.50 5.75
CA PRO A 550 12.17 26.83 5.72
C PRO A 550 12.16 25.55 4.87
N VAL A 551 13.03 25.49 3.85
CA VAL A 551 13.22 24.27 3.05
C VAL A 551 13.81 23.19 3.95
N LEU A 552 13.10 22.06 4.05
CA LEU A 552 13.50 20.93 4.88
C LEU A 552 14.75 20.25 4.31
N PRO A 553 15.71 19.84 5.16
CA PRO A 553 16.94 19.19 4.70
C PRO A 553 16.63 17.88 3.97
N GLN A 554 17.47 17.51 3.00
CA GLN A 554 17.42 16.23 2.30
C GLN A 554 18.76 15.51 2.46
N HIS A 555 18.73 14.19 2.65
CA HIS A 555 19.92 13.36 2.54
C HIS A 555 20.41 13.36 1.08
N THR A 556 21.73 13.39 0.87
CA THR A 556 22.34 13.58 -0.46
C THR A 556 22.52 12.28 -1.26
N ALA A 557 21.90 11.19 -0.82
CA ALA A 557 21.95 9.90 -1.51
C ALA A 557 20.92 9.83 -2.64
N LEU A 558 21.27 9.12 -3.70
CA LEU A 558 20.32 8.67 -4.71
C LEU A 558 19.92 7.23 -4.36
N ASP A 559 18.64 6.97 -4.13
CA ASP A 559 18.12 5.65 -3.75
C ASP A 559 17.15 5.14 -4.83
N LEU A 560 17.47 3.99 -5.44
CA LEU A 560 16.80 3.44 -6.61
C LEU A 560 16.44 1.97 -6.42
N ALA A 561 15.36 1.52 -7.04
CA ALA A 561 14.95 0.12 -7.07
C ALA A 561 15.12 -0.47 -8.47
N TYR A 562 15.50 -1.75 -8.53
CA TYR A 562 15.40 -2.57 -9.74
C TYR A 562 15.18 -4.04 -9.35
N SER A 563 14.88 -4.89 -10.33
CA SER A 563 14.68 -6.32 -10.14
C SER A 563 15.24 -7.12 -11.32
N LEU A 564 15.03 -8.44 -11.35
CA LEU A 564 15.34 -9.28 -12.50
C LEU A 564 14.16 -9.45 -13.47
N ASN A 565 13.18 -8.55 -13.38
CA ASN A 565 12.04 -8.53 -14.28
C ASN A 565 12.42 -7.96 -15.65
N GLY A 566 11.68 -8.34 -16.69
CA GLY A 566 11.85 -7.86 -18.06
C GLY A 566 12.27 -8.92 -19.07
N VAL A 567 12.53 -8.48 -20.29
CA VAL A 567 12.72 -9.29 -21.49
C VAL A 567 13.99 -8.85 -22.23
N GLU A 568 14.84 -9.81 -22.63
CA GLU A 568 15.97 -9.52 -23.52
C GLU A 568 15.45 -9.47 -24.96
N ALA A 569 15.63 -8.32 -25.62
CA ALA A 569 15.23 -8.09 -27.00
C ALA A 569 16.46 -7.96 -27.90
N GLU A 570 16.60 -8.83 -28.90
CA GLU A 570 17.62 -8.79 -29.93
C GLU A 570 16.96 -8.53 -31.29
N TRP A 571 17.27 -7.43 -31.97
CA TRP A 571 16.86 -7.22 -33.36
C TRP A 571 18.04 -7.45 -34.32
N THR A 572 17.77 -8.02 -35.49
CA THR A 572 18.77 -8.20 -36.56
C THR A 572 18.14 -7.90 -37.92
N SER A 573 18.85 -7.12 -38.76
CA SER A 573 18.41 -6.78 -40.11
C SER A 573 18.31 -8.01 -41.03
N LEU A 574 17.46 -7.93 -42.05
CA LEU A 574 17.20 -9.04 -42.99
C LEU A 574 18.45 -9.53 -43.75
N ASP A 575 19.47 -8.67 -43.89
CA ASP A 575 20.78 -9.00 -44.48
C ASP A 575 21.86 -9.41 -43.46
N GLY A 576 21.55 -9.35 -42.15
CA GLY A 576 22.47 -9.62 -41.06
C GLY A 576 23.58 -8.57 -40.85
N SER A 577 23.52 -7.41 -41.51
CA SER A 577 24.57 -6.37 -41.41
C SER A 577 24.48 -5.53 -40.14
N THR A 578 23.29 -5.42 -39.53
CA THR A 578 23.00 -4.55 -38.39
C THR A 578 22.22 -5.33 -37.34
N SER A 579 22.55 -5.12 -36.06
CA SER A 579 21.77 -5.65 -34.93
C SER A 579 21.78 -4.70 -33.74
N GLY A 580 20.86 -4.91 -32.81
CA GLY A 580 20.79 -4.22 -31.53
C GLY A 580 20.30 -5.16 -30.43
N ARG A 581 20.64 -4.82 -29.18
CA ARG A 581 20.14 -5.52 -28.00
C ARG A 581 19.65 -4.52 -26.97
N PHE A 582 18.47 -4.79 -26.41
CA PHE A 582 17.75 -3.96 -25.46
C PHE A 582 17.21 -4.82 -24.31
N THR A 583 16.92 -4.19 -23.17
CA THR A 583 16.11 -4.78 -22.10
C THR A 583 14.77 -4.05 -22.07
N LEU A 584 13.67 -4.78 -22.18
CA LEU A 584 12.31 -4.25 -22.11
C LEU A 584 11.66 -4.67 -20.78
N ASP A 585 10.71 -3.90 -20.24
CA ASP A 585 9.97 -4.30 -19.03
C ASP A 585 8.99 -5.48 -19.29
N THR A 586 8.58 -5.69 -20.53
CA THR A 586 7.61 -6.70 -20.97
C THR A 586 7.84 -7.07 -22.45
N ALA A 587 7.20 -8.14 -22.93
CA ALA A 587 7.16 -8.49 -24.35
C ALA A 587 6.05 -7.77 -25.12
N ASP A 588 5.06 -7.18 -24.43
CA ASP A 588 4.02 -6.33 -25.04
C ASP A 588 4.70 -5.03 -25.55
N LEU A 589 4.85 -4.89 -26.86
CA LEU A 589 5.72 -3.88 -27.46
C LEU A 589 5.14 -2.47 -27.35
N ASP A 590 3.81 -2.33 -27.37
CA ASP A 590 3.16 -1.03 -27.19
C ASP A 590 3.47 -0.49 -25.78
N VAL A 591 3.24 -1.32 -24.75
CA VAL A 591 3.58 -1.02 -23.35
C VAL A 591 5.07 -0.77 -23.15
N ALA A 592 5.93 -1.60 -23.74
CA ALA A 592 7.38 -1.46 -23.60
C ALA A 592 7.94 -0.20 -24.29
N ILE A 593 7.34 0.23 -25.40
CA ILE A 593 7.70 1.47 -26.11
C ILE A 593 7.19 2.71 -25.35
N GLU A 594 6.07 2.61 -24.64
CA GLU A 594 5.52 3.67 -23.81
C GLU A 594 6.34 3.88 -22.53
N PHE A 595 6.57 2.84 -21.72
CA PHE A 595 7.40 2.95 -20.50
C PHE A 595 8.87 3.26 -20.79
N ALA A 596 9.33 3.08 -22.02
CA ALA A 596 10.64 3.49 -22.47
C ALA A 596 10.70 4.94 -22.98
N GLU A 597 9.62 5.74 -22.95
CA GLU A 597 9.49 6.97 -23.75
C GLU A 597 10.74 7.86 -23.77
N ASN A 598 11.32 8.05 -22.58
CA ASN A 598 12.40 8.98 -22.30
C ASN A 598 13.81 8.32 -22.28
N THR A 599 13.94 7.00 -22.47
CA THR A 599 15.24 6.31 -22.44
C THR A 599 16.10 6.65 -23.66
N THR A 600 17.42 6.58 -23.50
CA THR A 600 18.37 6.92 -24.58
C THR A 600 18.34 5.88 -25.71
N TRP A 601 18.00 4.63 -25.40
CA TRP A 601 17.96 3.53 -26.37
C TRP A 601 16.65 3.43 -27.17
N ARG A 602 15.54 4.02 -26.71
CA ARG A 602 14.24 3.91 -27.40
C ARG A 602 14.28 4.41 -28.84
N THR A 603 14.98 5.51 -29.12
CA THR A 603 15.12 6.03 -30.48
C THR A 603 15.77 5.02 -31.42
N GLU A 604 16.78 4.28 -30.94
CA GLU A 604 17.45 3.23 -31.72
C GLU A 604 16.58 1.98 -31.85
N LEU A 605 15.85 1.58 -30.80
CA LEU A 605 14.85 0.50 -30.90
C LEU A 605 13.80 0.81 -31.96
N LEU A 606 13.14 1.98 -31.89
CA LEU A 606 12.11 2.39 -32.86
C LEU A 606 12.66 2.42 -34.30
N ARG A 607 13.90 2.89 -34.49
CA ARG A 607 14.58 2.90 -35.78
C ARG A 607 14.84 1.48 -36.31
N GLN A 608 15.19 0.54 -35.43
CA GLN A 608 15.41 -0.86 -35.79
C GLN A 608 14.08 -1.58 -36.07
N LEU A 609 13.05 -1.39 -35.24
CA LEU A 609 11.72 -1.99 -35.42
C LEU A 609 11.04 -1.55 -36.72
N ALA A 610 11.27 -0.30 -37.18
CA ALA A 610 10.81 0.20 -38.48
C ALA A 610 11.79 -0.08 -39.66
N THR A 611 12.67 -1.09 -39.51
CA THR A 611 13.59 -1.57 -40.55
C THR A 611 13.37 -3.07 -40.80
N PRO A 612 13.46 -3.58 -42.05
CA PRO A 612 13.22 -4.99 -42.32
C PRO A 612 14.21 -5.94 -41.63
N GLY A 613 13.69 -6.88 -40.84
CA GLY A 613 14.50 -7.78 -40.00
C GLY A 613 13.66 -8.73 -39.14
N GLU A 614 14.33 -9.43 -38.21
CA GLU A 614 13.68 -10.22 -37.16
C GLU A 614 13.96 -9.60 -35.79
N LEU A 615 12.90 -9.34 -35.03
CA LEU A 615 12.98 -9.10 -33.59
C LEU A 615 12.83 -10.43 -32.86
N ARG A 616 13.81 -10.78 -32.02
CA ARG A 616 13.76 -11.91 -31.12
C ARG A 616 13.63 -11.42 -29.68
N LEU A 617 12.61 -11.90 -28.98
CA LEU A 617 12.43 -11.71 -27.54
C LEU A 617 12.80 -13.00 -26.81
N SER A 618 13.48 -12.89 -25.67
CA SER A 618 13.84 -14.01 -24.79
C SER A 618 13.55 -13.65 -23.33
N THR A 619 12.80 -14.50 -22.63
CA THR A 619 12.33 -14.28 -21.27
C THR A 619 12.10 -15.62 -20.57
N GLN A 620 11.90 -15.60 -19.26
CA GLN A 620 11.11 -16.59 -18.55
C GLN A 620 9.77 -15.93 -18.18
N LEU A 621 8.72 -16.73 -18.05
CA LEU A 621 7.38 -16.25 -17.72
C LEU A 621 6.90 -16.96 -16.44
N ASP A 622 6.70 -16.20 -15.37
CA ASP A 622 6.09 -16.69 -14.14
C ASP A 622 4.56 -16.59 -14.25
N LEU A 623 3.85 -17.70 -14.02
CA LEU A 623 2.38 -17.76 -14.11
C LEU A 623 1.71 -17.95 -12.74
N ARG A 624 2.49 -17.92 -11.65
CA ARG A 624 1.97 -17.98 -10.28
C ARG A 624 1.10 -16.76 -9.98
N GLY A 625 -0.02 -16.99 -9.30
CA GLY A 625 -0.97 -15.95 -8.88
C GLY A 625 -1.95 -15.45 -9.95
N ILE A 626 -1.79 -15.80 -11.23
CA ILE A 626 -2.68 -15.31 -12.31
C ILE A 626 -4.07 -16.00 -12.26
N PHE A 627 -4.11 -17.29 -11.93
CA PHE A 627 -5.32 -18.12 -12.00
C PHE A 627 -5.73 -18.74 -10.64
N ALA A 628 -5.19 -18.21 -9.54
CA ALA A 628 -5.45 -18.63 -8.17
C ALA A 628 -5.02 -17.50 -7.22
N PRO A 629 -5.69 -17.29 -6.08
CA PRO A 629 -5.30 -16.26 -5.13
C PRO A 629 -3.86 -16.48 -4.64
N HIS A 630 -3.12 -15.38 -4.50
CA HIS A 630 -1.85 -15.37 -3.78
C HIS A 630 -2.10 -15.78 -2.31
N ILE A 631 -1.10 -16.40 -1.66
CA ILE A 631 -1.23 -17.01 -0.33
C ILE A 631 -0.13 -16.45 0.59
N GLN A 632 -0.56 -15.90 1.73
CA GLN A 632 0.28 -15.48 2.85
C GLN A 632 1.36 -16.52 3.21
N PRO A 633 2.61 -16.11 3.49
CA PRO A 633 3.67 -17.02 3.95
C PRO A 633 3.22 -17.86 5.15
N GLY A 634 3.51 -19.16 5.10
CA GLY A 634 3.13 -20.10 6.17
C GLY A 634 1.64 -20.42 6.27
N LYS A 635 0.85 -20.17 5.21
CA LYS A 635 -0.58 -20.51 5.12
C LYS A 635 -0.88 -21.51 4.00
N THR A 636 -2.09 -22.05 3.97
CA THR A 636 -2.51 -23.12 3.05
C THR A 636 -4.02 -23.06 2.81
N LEU A 637 -4.44 -22.90 1.54
CA LEU A 637 -5.85 -23.00 1.14
C LEU A 637 -6.47 -24.32 1.64
N ASP A 638 -7.72 -24.26 2.10
CA ASP A 638 -8.53 -25.40 2.54
C ASP A 638 -9.19 -26.17 1.38
N TYR A 639 -8.89 -25.75 0.14
CA TYR A 639 -9.15 -26.45 -1.10
C TYR A 639 -7.88 -26.48 -1.96
N ARG A 640 -7.82 -27.39 -2.93
CA ARG A 640 -6.71 -27.47 -3.89
C ARG A 640 -7.10 -26.75 -5.18
N PRO A 641 -6.34 -25.75 -5.67
CA PRO A 641 -6.60 -25.09 -6.95
C PRO A 641 -6.60 -26.03 -8.17
N ALA A 642 -5.96 -27.20 -8.07
CA ALA A 642 -5.97 -28.24 -9.12
C ALA A 642 -7.29 -29.03 -9.19
N ASP A 643 -8.07 -29.08 -8.10
CA ASP A 643 -9.37 -29.76 -8.04
C ASP A 643 -10.52 -28.78 -8.42
N ASP A 644 -10.20 -27.51 -8.72
CA ASP A 644 -11.14 -26.43 -8.95
C ASP A 644 -11.56 -26.31 -10.42
N THR A 645 -12.77 -26.76 -10.73
CA THR A 645 -13.31 -26.88 -12.09
C THR A 645 -13.92 -25.58 -12.64
N PHE A 646 -13.84 -24.46 -11.91
CA PHE A 646 -14.42 -23.19 -12.37
C PHE A 646 -13.66 -22.55 -13.53
N ILE A 647 -12.32 -22.69 -13.58
CA ILE A 647 -11.53 -22.33 -14.76
C ILE A 647 -11.23 -23.63 -15.52
N THR A 648 -11.97 -23.85 -16.61
CA THR A 648 -11.92 -25.07 -17.44
C THR A 648 -10.74 -25.09 -18.39
N GLU A 649 -10.34 -23.93 -18.92
CA GLU A 649 -9.15 -23.78 -19.76
C GLU A 649 -8.33 -22.56 -19.32
N ARG A 650 -7.00 -22.69 -19.36
CA ARG A 650 -6.02 -21.62 -19.11
C ARG A 650 -5.13 -21.52 -20.33
N ALA A 651 -4.89 -20.31 -20.84
CA ALA A 651 -4.05 -20.09 -22.00
C ALA A 651 -3.28 -18.76 -21.93
N LEU A 652 -2.24 -18.67 -22.74
CA LEU A 652 -1.61 -17.42 -23.16
C LEU A 652 -2.08 -17.09 -24.58
N VAL A 653 -2.39 -15.83 -24.81
CA VAL A 653 -2.78 -15.30 -26.12
C VAL A 653 -1.78 -14.22 -26.51
N PHE A 654 -1.12 -14.44 -27.64
CA PHE A 654 -0.23 -13.47 -28.26
C PHE A 654 -0.88 -13.00 -29.55
N ALA A 655 -0.86 -11.69 -29.81
CA ALA A 655 -1.34 -11.13 -31.06
C ALA A 655 -0.37 -10.07 -31.61
N ALA A 656 -0.31 -9.95 -32.94
CA ALA A 656 0.53 -8.98 -33.63
C ALA A 656 -0.10 -8.55 -34.97
N ASP A 657 0.39 -7.47 -35.55
CA ASP A 657 0.12 -7.13 -36.96
C ASP A 657 0.92 -8.04 -37.92
N HIS A 658 2.20 -8.31 -37.60
CA HIS A 658 3.13 -9.08 -38.43
C HIS A 658 3.18 -10.58 -38.09
N PRO A 659 3.66 -11.44 -39.01
CA PRO A 659 3.89 -12.85 -38.73
C PRO A 659 4.96 -13.06 -37.65
N PHE A 660 4.63 -13.87 -36.64
CA PHE A 660 5.54 -14.29 -35.58
C PHE A 660 5.49 -15.79 -35.28
N THR A 661 6.44 -16.25 -34.47
CA THR A 661 6.46 -17.59 -33.86
C THR A 661 6.74 -17.48 -32.35
N VAL A 662 6.22 -18.41 -31.56
CA VAL A 662 6.43 -18.50 -30.11
C VAL A 662 6.90 -19.90 -29.74
N ALA A 663 7.96 -19.99 -28.95
CA ALA A 663 8.49 -21.23 -28.40
C ALA A 663 8.53 -21.15 -26.87
N MET A 664 7.73 -21.98 -26.20
CA MET A 664 7.64 -22.05 -24.74
C MET A 664 8.18 -23.41 -24.26
N ALA A 665 8.92 -23.43 -23.15
CA ALA A 665 9.54 -24.65 -22.66
C ALA A 665 8.51 -25.77 -22.39
N GLY A 666 8.87 -27.01 -22.74
CA GLY A 666 7.96 -28.15 -22.73
C GLY A 666 6.99 -28.23 -23.91
N SER A 667 6.88 -27.19 -24.76
CA SER A 667 5.97 -27.15 -25.91
C SER A 667 6.73 -27.03 -27.26
N PRO A 668 6.15 -27.52 -28.37
CA PRO A 668 6.65 -27.21 -29.72
C PRO A 668 6.55 -25.70 -30.02
N ALA A 669 7.42 -25.20 -30.90
CA ALA A 669 7.30 -23.84 -31.42
C ALA A 669 6.04 -23.71 -32.30
N VAL A 670 5.20 -22.72 -32.00
CA VAL A 670 3.94 -22.44 -32.68
C VAL A 670 4.09 -21.21 -33.57
N ALA A 671 3.81 -21.36 -34.87
CA ALA A 671 3.70 -20.23 -35.78
C ALA A 671 2.32 -19.57 -35.70
N SER A 672 2.30 -18.24 -35.76
CA SER A 672 1.07 -17.45 -35.77
C SER A 672 0.17 -17.76 -36.98
N LYS A 673 -1.13 -17.64 -36.76
CA LYS A 673 -2.16 -17.74 -37.80
C LYS A 673 -2.80 -16.38 -37.99
N GLN A 674 -2.98 -15.97 -39.25
CA GLN A 674 -3.70 -14.75 -39.57
C GLN A 674 -5.21 -14.94 -39.35
N GLN A 675 -5.83 -14.00 -38.64
CA GLN A 675 -7.24 -13.99 -38.30
C GLN A 675 -8.06 -13.12 -39.27
N PRO A 676 -9.40 -13.28 -39.32
CA PRO A 676 -10.28 -12.32 -39.99
C PRO A 676 -10.08 -10.92 -39.39
N GLY A 677 -9.57 -9.99 -40.21
CA GLY A 677 -9.12 -8.65 -39.77
C GLY A 677 -7.64 -8.37 -40.03
N GLY A 678 -6.83 -9.40 -40.27
CA GLY A 678 -5.41 -9.28 -40.66
C GLY A 678 -4.40 -9.53 -39.54
N THR A 679 -4.82 -9.40 -38.28
CA THR A 679 -4.03 -9.69 -37.08
C THR A 679 -3.52 -11.14 -37.07
N HIS A 680 -2.25 -11.34 -36.77
CA HIS A 680 -1.64 -12.63 -36.50
C HIS A 680 -1.82 -13.01 -35.02
N GLN A 681 -2.12 -14.28 -34.72
CA GLN A 681 -2.29 -14.76 -33.34
C GLN A 681 -1.70 -16.15 -33.07
N VAL A 682 -1.29 -16.36 -31.81
CA VAL A 682 -0.92 -17.66 -31.23
C VAL A 682 -1.66 -17.83 -29.90
N HIS A 683 -2.29 -18.99 -29.71
CA HIS A 683 -2.82 -19.43 -28.42
C HIS A 683 -1.97 -20.60 -27.91
N ILE A 684 -1.56 -20.57 -26.66
CA ILE A 684 -0.82 -21.66 -25.99
C ILE A 684 -1.56 -22.05 -24.72
N SER A 685 -2.05 -23.29 -24.64
CA SER A 685 -2.66 -23.82 -23.40
C SER A 685 -1.60 -23.94 -22.30
N VAL A 686 -1.94 -23.53 -21.08
CA VAL A 686 -1.06 -23.56 -19.90
C VAL A 686 -1.36 -24.82 -19.08
N THR A 687 -0.34 -25.62 -18.78
CA THR A 687 -0.46 -26.81 -17.93
C THR A 687 -0.30 -26.47 -16.44
N VAL A 688 -0.70 -27.37 -15.55
CA VAL A 688 -0.59 -27.15 -14.08
C VAL A 688 0.88 -27.05 -13.64
N GLU A 689 1.78 -27.77 -14.30
CA GLU A 689 3.22 -27.71 -14.07
C GLU A 689 3.80 -26.32 -14.41
N GLN A 690 3.32 -25.71 -15.50
CA GLN A 690 3.70 -24.35 -15.92
C GLN A 690 3.16 -23.25 -14.99
N LEU A 691 2.28 -23.58 -14.03
CA LEU A 691 1.85 -22.68 -12.96
C LEU A 691 2.70 -22.78 -11.68
N SER A 692 3.67 -23.71 -11.61
CA SER A 692 4.48 -23.93 -10.41
C SER A 692 5.81 -23.18 -10.40
N SER A 693 6.38 -22.92 -11.57
CA SER A 693 7.71 -22.32 -11.74
C SER A 693 7.80 -21.45 -13.02
N PRO A 694 8.75 -20.49 -13.07
CA PRO A 694 8.99 -19.70 -14.28
C PRO A 694 9.31 -20.58 -15.49
N THR A 695 8.62 -20.34 -16.61
CA THR A 695 8.74 -21.14 -17.84
C THR A 695 9.49 -20.34 -18.92
N PRO A 696 10.66 -20.80 -19.41
CA PRO A 696 11.38 -20.12 -20.50
C PRO A 696 10.53 -19.98 -21.77
N LEU A 697 10.60 -18.79 -22.37
CA LEU A 697 9.79 -18.36 -23.52
C LEU A 697 10.66 -17.55 -24.49
N SER A 698 10.55 -17.82 -25.79
CA SER A 698 11.15 -16.98 -26.83
C SER A 698 10.17 -16.74 -27.97
N ILE A 699 10.12 -15.49 -28.43
CA ILE A 699 9.26 -15.03 -29.51
C ILE A 699 10.16 -14.55 -30.65
N ARG A 700 9.78 -14.82 -31.90
CA ARG A 700 10.40 -14.21 -33.10
C ARG A 700 9.32 -13.52 -33.91
N LEU A 701 9.48 -12.22 -34.13
CA LEU A 701 8.53 -11.34 -34.80
C LEU A 701 9.20 -10.73 -36.05
N ALA A 702 8.54 -10.82 -37.20
CA ALA A 702 8.99 -10.11 -38.39
C ALA A 702 8.81 -8.59 -38.22
N THR A 703 9.74 -7.82 -38.79
CA THR A 703 9.72 -6.35 -38.82
C THR A 703 9.91 -5.87 -40.25
N ASP A 704 9.30 -4.73 -40.63
CA ASP A 704 9.33 -4.22 -42.01
C ASP A 704 9.61 -2.70 -42.12
N HIS A 705 8.63 -1.88 -42.52
CA HIS A 705 8.71 -0.43 -42.59
C HIS A 705 7.63 0.26 -41.74
N SER A 706 6.72 -0.49 -41.09
CA SER A 706 5.93 0.03 -39.97
C SER A 706 6.66 -0.22 -38.64
N LEU A 707 6.23 0.46 -37.57
CA LEU A 707 6.44 -0.10 -36.24
C LEU A 707 5.53 -1.34 -36.10
N PRO A 708 6.00 -2.45 -35.51
CA PRO A 708 5.21 -3.64 -35.28
C PRO A 708 4.41 -3.51 -33.98
N HIS A 709 3.15 -3.91 -34.01
CA HIS A 709 2.35 -4.09 -32.80
C HIS A 709 2.47 -5.54 -32.32
N PHE A 710 2.69 -5.75 -31.03
CA PHE A 710 2.70 -7.08 -30.41
C PHE A 710 2.19 -6.99 -28.98
N ASN A 711 1.20 -7.81 -28.63
CA ASN A 711 0.65 -7.88 -27.29
C ASN A 711 0.66 -9.30 -26.71
N ALA A 712 0.60 -9.40 -25.38
CA ALA A 712 0.63 -10.65 -24.66
C ALA A 712 -0.34 -10.65 -23.47
N SER A 713 -1.35 -11.52 -23.53
CA SER A 713 -2.44 -11.63 -22.56
C SER A 713 -2.50 -13.04 -21.94
N TRP A 714 -3.02 -13.14 -20.72
CA TRP A 714 -3.56 -14.40 -20.21
C TRP A 714 -5.02 -14.55 -20.68
N GLN A 715 -5.51 -15.79 -20.75
CA GLN A 715 -6.91 -16.12 -20.98
C GLN A 715 -7.35 -17.23 -20.03
N ALA A 716 -8.53 -17.06 -19.43
CA ALA A 716 -9.27 -18.08 -18.70
C ALA A 716 -10.62 -18.36 -19.38
N VAL A 717 -10.98 -19.63 -19.57
CA VAL A 717 -12.35 -20.03 -19.91
C VAL A 717 -13.01 -20.54 -18.63
N LEU A 718 -14.20 -20.03 -18.35
CA LEU A 718 -14.95 -20.34 -17.14
C LEU A 718 -15.93 -21.50 -17.38
N SER A 719 -16.39 -22.16 -16.31
CA SER A 719 -17.37 -23.26 -16.36
C SER A 719 -18.74 -22.85 -16.95
N SER A 720 -19.02 -21.55 -17.04
CA SER A 720 -20.16 -20.96 -17.74
C SER A 720 -19.96 -20.84 -19.27
N ASN A 721 -18.78 -21.20 -19.78
CA ASN A 721 -18.25 -20.90 -21.12
C ASN A 721 -18.01 -19.41 -21.41
N ALA A 722 -18.10 -18.54 -20.39
CA ALA A 722 -17.60 -17.17 -20.51
C ALA A 722 -16.06 -17.17 -20.57
N THR A 723 -15.49 -16.25 -21.34
CA THR A 723 -14.04 -16.04 -21.39
C THR A 723 -13.68 -14.81 -20.55
N ARG A 724 -12.48 -14.85 -19.97
CA ARG A 724 -11.75 -13.71 -19.40
C ARG A 724 -10.39 -13.62 -20.08
N ILE A 725 -9.97 -12.40 -20.37
CA ILE A 725 -8.68 -12.07 -20.99
C ILE A 725 -8.17 -10.83 -20.25
N GLY A 726 -6.87 -10.77 -19.98
CA GLY A 726 -6.24 -9.58 -19.40
C GLY A 726 -4.73 -9.54 -19.63
N PRO A 727 -4.08 -8.41 -19.35
CA PRO A 727 -2.66 -8.21 -19.55
C PRO A 727 -1.82 -9.06 -18.58
N LEU A 728 -0.58 -9.37 -18.98
CA LEU A 728 0.43 -9.98 -18.11
C LEU A 728 1.23 -8.89 -17.38
N PRO A 729 1.07 -8.70 -16.05
CA PRO A 729 1.76 -7.64 -15.30
C PRO A 729 3.29 -7.76 -15.37
N LEU A 730 4.00 -6.64 -15.23
CA LEU A 730 5.47 -6.58 -15.37
C LEU A 730 6.23 -7.60 -14.51
N ARG A 731 5.69 -7.96 -13.34
CA ARG A 731 6.27 -8.97 -12.43
C ARG A 731 6.30 -10.41 -12.98
N GLN A 732 5.50 -10.72 -13.99
CA GLN A 732 5.43 -12.07 -14.58
C GLN A 732 6.55 -12.28 -15.61
N TRP A 733 7.15 -11.21 -16.13
CA TRP A 733 8.25 -11.25 -17.09
C TRP A 733 9.58 -11.28 -16.33
N LEU A 734 10.36 -12.35 -16.45
CA LEU A 734 11.67 -12.48 -15.82
C LEU A 734 12.76 -12.61 -16.88
N LEU A 735 13.91 -11.97 -16.68
CA LEU A 735 15.01 -11.98 -17.65
C LEU A 735 15.47 -13.41 -17.96
N PRO A 736 15.89 -13.74 -19.19
CA PRO A 736 16.08 -15.13 -19.62
C PRO A 736 17.16 -15.88 -18.83
N TRP A 737 18.11 -15.14 -18.24
CA TRP A 737 19.19 -15.64 -17.38
C TRP A 737 18.89 -15.53 -15.87
N ALA A 738 17.68 -15.09 -15.48
CA ALA A 738 17.27 -15.05 -14.08
C ALA A 738 17.31 -16.48 -13.47
N PRO A 739 17.73 -16.63 -12.21
CA PRO A 739 17.85 -17.93 -11.56
C PRO A 739 16.48 -18.45 -11.10
N ASP A 740 16.35 -19.78 -11.04
CA ASP A 740 15.12 -20.43 -10.56
C ASP A 740 14.73 -19.94 -9.16
N SER A 741 13.46 -19.54 -9.02
CA SER A 741 12.91 -18.86 -7.84
C SER A 741 12.95 -19.68 -6.54
N ASP A 742 13.10 -21.00 -6.65
CA ASP A 742 12.95 -21.96 -5.56
C ASP A 742 14.13 -21.92 -4.56
N THR A 743 15.06 -20.98 -4.77
CA THR A 743 16.17 -20.62 -3.88
C THR A 743 15.80 -19.54 -2.86
N ALA A 744 14.59 -18.98 -2.90
CA ALA A 744 14.08 -18.11 -1.84
C ALA A 744 13.83 -18.92 -0.55
N GLU A 745 14.41 -18.49 0.56
CA GLU A 745 14.18 -19.13 1.87
C GLU A 745 12.69 -19.02 2.26
N SER A 746 12.02 -20.15 2.46
CA SER A 746 10.61 -20.20 2.88
C SER A 746 10.43 -19.50 4.23
N PRO A 747 9.69 -18.37 4.33
CA PRO A 747 9.62 -17.60 5.56
C PRO A 747 8.84 -18.32 6.66
N SER A 748 9.52 -18.71 7.74
CA SER A 748 8.86 -19.33 8.90
C SER A 748 8.31 -18.26 9.85
N ILE A 749 7.03 -17.91 9.69
CA ILE A 749 6.26 -17.15 10.70
C ILE A 749 6.27 -17.89 12.07
N ALA A 750 6.51 -19.20 12.07
CA ALA A 750 6.62 -20.06 13.25
C ALA A 750 7.92 -19.88 14.08
N ARG A 751 8.28 -18.64 14.43
CA ARG A 751 9.10 -18.36 15.61
C ARG A 751 8.19 -17.82 16.71
N GLU A 752 7.94 -18.65 17.72
CA GLU A 752 7.32 -18.20 18.95
C GLU A 752 8.25 -17.17 19.64
N PRO A 753 7.72 -16.01 20.10
CA PRO A 753 8.52 -15.03 20.84
C PRO A 753 9.19 -15.68 22.05
N ILE A 754 10.48 -15.41 22.25
CA ILE A 754 11.28 -16.03 23.31
C ILE A 754 10.76 -15.68 24.71
N GLU A 755 10.11 -14.52 24.82
CA GLU A 755 9.38 -14.03 25.98
C GLU A 755 8.19 -14.95 26.36
N LEU A 756 7.56 -15.62 25.40
CA LEU A 756 6.41 -16.52 25.61
C LEU A 756 6.79 -17.99 25.83
N ALA A 757 8.04 -18.38 25.62
CA ALA A 757 8.47 -19.79 25.59
C ALA A 757 8.15 -20.62 26.86
N ASN A 758 7.96 -19.97 28.01
CA ASN A 758 7.55 -20.60 29.28
C ASN A 758 6.19 -20.11 29.81
N ALA A 759 5.47 -19.30 29.03
CA ALA A 759 4.20 -18.70 29.42
C ALA A 759 3.02 -19.68 29.25
N SER A 760 2.06 -19.62 30.17
CA SER A 760 0.88 -20.49 30.20
C SER A 760 -0.37 -19.76 29.71
N TRP A 761 -0.92 -20.23 28.59
CA TRP A 761 -2.22 -19.79 28.07
C TRP A 761 -3.35 -19.89 29.11
N GLY A 762 -3.33 -20.92 29.96
CA GLY A 762 -4.34 -21.12 31.02
C GLY A 762 -4.27 -20.08 32.13
N ARG A 763 -3.07 -19.69 32.58
CA ARG A 763 -2.89 -18.61 33.56
C ARG A 763 -3.18 -17.24 32.93
N GLY A 764 -2.83 -17.06 31.65
CA GLY A 764 -3.22 -15.87 30.88
C GLY A 764 -4.72 -15.69 30.78
N ARG A 765 -5.46 -16.79 30.54
CA ARG A 765 -6.92 -16.78 30.57
C ARG A 765 -7.46 -16.33 31.93
N GLN A 766 -6.93 -16.86 33.03
CA GLN A 766 -7.31 -16.43 34.38
C GLN A 766 -7.07 -14.92 34.56
N LEU A 767 -5.92 -14.39 34.12
CA LEU A 767 -5.59 -12.96 34.21
C LEU A 767 -6.48 -12.06 33.33
N PHE A 768 -6.93 -12.51 32.16
CA PHE A 768 -7.84 -11.75 31.29
C PHE A 768 -9.22 -11.52 31.93
N PHE A 769 -9.69 -12.47 32.74
CA PHE A 769 -10.94 -12.36 33.51
C PHE A 769 -10.75 -11.84 34.95
N ASP A 770 -9.50 -11.62 35.39
CA ASP A 770 -9.19 -11.09 36.73
C ASP A 770 -9.58 -9.61 36.83
N GLY A 771 -10.35 -9.26 37.87
CA GLY A 771 -10.82 -7.89 38.10
C GLY A 771 -9.72 -6.83 38.31
N ARG A 772 -8.46 -7.24 38.58
CA ARG A 772 -7.29 -6.37 38.68
C ARG A 772 -6.82 -5.82 37.33
N VAL A 773 -6.94 -6.61 36.26
CA VAL A 773 -6.55 -6.24 34.90
C VAL A 773 -7.78 -5.87 34.07
N GLY A 774 -8.89 -6.60 34.26
CA GLY A 774 -10.22 -6.22 33.82
C GLY A 774 -10.47 -6.26 32.30
N CYS A 775 -9.58 -6.86 31.51
CA CYS A 775 -9.67 -6.88 30.03
C CYS A 775 -11.05 -7.33 29.53
N SER A 776 -11.60 -8.40 30.14
CA SER A 776 -12.93 -8.95 29.81
C SER A 776 -14.12 -8.00 30.02
N LYS A 777 -13.95 -6.90 30.76
CA LYS A 777 -14.98 -5.86 30.95
C LYS A 777 -15.26 -5.07 29.67
N CYS A 778 -14.23 -4.91 28.82
CA CYS A 778 -14.30 -4.08 27.62
C CYS A 778 -14.06 -4.85 26.32
N HIS A 779 -13.36 -5.99 26.39
CA HIS A 779 -13.00 -6.82 25.25
C HIS A 779 -13.61 -8.21 25.29
N SER A 780 -13.83 -8.80 24.11
CA SER A 780 -14.00 -10.23 23.92
C SER A 780 -12.71 -10.88 23.44
N LEU A 781 -12.58 -12.18 23.70
CA LEU A 781 -11.70 -13.08 22.96
C LEU A 781 -12.50 -14.34 22.62
N GLU A 782 -12.55 -14.71 21.34
CA GLU A 782 -13.29 -15.91 20.86
C GLU A 782 -14.76 -15.91 21.33
N ALA A 783 -15.44 -14.77 21.16
CA ALA A 783 -16.80 -14.48 21.61
C ALA A 783 -17.04 -14.52 23.15
N ILE A 784 -16.01 -14.70 23.97
CA ILE A 784 -16.11 -14.65 25.44
C ILE A 784 -15.62 -13.29 25.96
N GLY A 785 -16.52 -12.50 26.56
CA GLY A 785 -16.22 -11.18 27.14
C GLY A 785 -17.23 -10.12 26.70
N GLN A 786 -16.79 -8.87 26.59
CA GLN A 786 -17.60 -7.73 26.14
C GLN A 786 -17.12 -7.23 24.78
N ALA A 787 -17.95 -7.26 23.73
CA ALA A 787 -17.57 -6.85 22.37
C ALA A 787 -18.00 -5.42 21.99
N MET A 788 -18.54 -4.64 22.95
CA MET A 788 -19.10 -3.31 22.71
C MET A 788 -18.16 -2.13 22.94
N ILE A 789 -17.17 -2.26 23.84
CA ILE A 789 -16.41 -1.11 24.38
C ILE A 789 -14.98 -1.07 23.83
N GLY A 790 -14.39 -2.24 23.57
CA GLY A 790 -13.10 -2.42 22.91
C GLY A 790 -13.17 -3.50 21.81
N PRO A 791 -12.12 -3.64 20.99
CA PRO A 791 -12.03 -4.64 19.93
C PRO A 791 -12.16 -6.08 20.43
N ASP A 792 -12.77 -6.93 19.60
CA ASP A 792 -12.63 -8.38 19.73
C ASP A 792 -11.18 -8.76 19.43
N LEU A 793 -10.52 -9.34 20.43
CA LEU A 793 -9.09 -9.60 20.40
C LEU A 793 -8.72 -10.89 19.65
N ALA A 794 -9.71 -11.56 19.03
CA ALA A 794 -9.49 -12.82 18.32
C ALA A 794 -8.48 -12.70 17.15
N ASN A 795 -8.17 -11.48 16.69
CA ASN A 795 -7.15 -11.20 15.68
C ASN A 795 -5.73 -10.98 16.24
N LEU A 796 -5.55 -10.80 17.56
CA LEU A 796 -4.22 -10.49 18.15
C LEU A 796 -3.18 -11.59 17.90
N LYS A 797 -3.60 -12.83 17.67
CA LYS A 797 -2.79 -13.96 17.15
C LYS A 797 -2.07 -13.71 15.81
N HIS A 798 -2.22 -12.52 15.21
CA HIS A 798 -1.54 -12.05 13.99
C HIS A 798 -0.75 -10.74 14.21
N ARG A 799 -0.86 -10.09 15.38
CA ARG A 799 0.00 -8.97 15.82
C ARG A 799 1.31 -9.52 16.41
N ASP A 800 2.36 -8.69 16.45
CA ASP A 800 3.60 -9.08 17.15
C ASP A 800 3.53 -8.82 18.67
N TYR A 801 4.41 -9.47 19.43
CA TYR A 801 4.43 -9.40 20.90
C TYR A 801 4.66 -7.98 21.43
N ARG A 802 5.55 -7.20 20.78
CA ARG A 802 5.95 -5.87 21.27
C ARG A 802 4.89 -4.82 20.97
N SER A 803 4.24 -4.94 19.81
CA SER A 803 3.08 -4.14 19.43
C SER A 803 1.93 -4.31 20.42
N VAL A 804 1.52 -5.55 20.73
CA VAL A 804 0.45 -5.79 21.72
C VAL A 804 0.86 -5.37 23.14
N LEU A 805 2.11 -5.59 23.55
CA LEU A 805 2.59 -5.11 24.85
C LEU A 805 2.56 -3.58 24.94
N ARG A 806 3.02 -2.85 23.90
CA ARG A 806 2.92 -1.40 23.80
C ARG A 806 1.46 -0.94 23.86
N ASP A 807 0.57 -1.56 23.09
CA ASP A 807 -0.83 -1.16 22.99
C ASP A 807 -1.56 -1.32 24.35
N ILE A 808 -1.13 -2.26 25.21
CA ILE A 808 -1.62 -2.39 26.60
C ILE A 808 -0.95 -1.39 27.57
N GLN A 809 0.32 -1.04 27.35
CA GLN A 809 1.07 -0.09 28.20
C GLN A 809 0.75 1.38 27.89
N GLN A 810 0.35 1.68 26.66
CA GLN A 810 0.12 3.01 26.12
C GLN A 810 -1.17 3.00 25.28
N PRO A 811 -2.36 2.79 25.88
CA PRO A 811 -3.62 2.57 25.16
C PRO A 811 -4.11 3.75 24.32
N SER A 812 -3.46 4.92 24.41
CA SER A 812 -3.72 6.10 23.57
C SER A 812 -2.63 6.35 22.51
N PHE A 813 -1.68 5.44 22.33
CA PHE A 813 -0.61 5.55 21.31
C PHE A 813 -1.16 5.47 19.88
N ALA A 814 -2.09 4.55 19.64
CA ALA A 814 -2.90 4.47 18.44
C ALA A 814 -4.33 4.05 18.81
N ILE A 815 -5.33 4.77 18.30
CA ILE A 815 -6.75 4.51 18.59
C ILE A 815 -7.45 4.13 17.29
N ASN A 816 -7.89 2.88 17.20
CA ASN A 816 -8.66 2.39 16.06
C ASN A 816 -10.00 3.18 15.93
N PRO A 817 -10.40 3.58 14.71
CA PRO A 817 -11.57 4.44 14.50
C PRO A 817 -12.90 3.87 15.02
N ASP A 818 -13.04 2.54 15.07
CA ASP A 818 -14.23 1.85 15.60
C ASP A 818 -14.44 2.09 17.11
N TYR A 819 -13.38 2.52 17.79
CA TYR A 819 -13.30 2.65 19.25
C TYR A 819 -12.85 4.05 19.70
N ILE A 820 -13.00 5.07 18.84
CA ILE A 820 -12.79 6.47 19.24
C ILE A 820 -13.74 6.82 20.41
N PRO A 821 -13.22 7.32 21.54
CA PRO A 821 -14.03 7.85 22.62
C PRO A 821 -14.56 9.24 22.29
N TYR A 822 -15.84 9.46 22.60
CA TYR A 822 -16.49 10.76 22.51
C TYR A 822 -16.80 11.30 23.90
N ALA A 823 -16.69 12.63 24.04
CA ALA A 823 -17.43 13.39 25.04
C ALA A 823 -18.84 13.67 24.48
N ILE A 824 -19.84 13.05 25.08
CA ILE A 824 -21.26 13.22 24.77
C ILE A 824 -21.81 14.30 25.70
N HIS A 825 -22.04 15.49 25.17
CA HIS A 825 -22.74 16.56 25.87
C HIS A 825 -24.26 16.33 25.75
N LEU A 826 -25.00 16.46 26.84
CA LEU A 826 -26.46 16.33 26.86
C LEU A 826 -27.14 17.68 27.13
N HIS A 827 -28.35 17.88 26.61
CA HIS A 827 -29.13 19.10 26.82
C HIS A 827 -29.48 19.37 28.30
N ASP A 828 -29.31 18.40 29.21
CA ASP A 828 -29.46 18.58 30.65
C ASP A 828 -28.17 19.00 31.39
N GLY A 829 -27.09 19.27 30.63
CA GLY A 829 -25.81 19.72 31.14
C GLY A 829 -24.88 18.60 31.63
N ARG A 830 -25.29 17.33 31.58
CA ARG A 830 -24.38 16.20 31.82
C ARG A 830 -23.40 16.03 30.65
N VAL A 831 -22.19 15.58 30.95
CA VAL A 831 -21.24 15.06 29.98
C VAL A 831 -20.93 13.60 30.33
N ILE A 832 -21.07 12.70 29.35
CA ILE A 832 -20.69 11.30 29.46
C ILE A 832 -19.48 11.09 28.56
N ASN A 833 -18.52 10.25 28.95
CA ASN A 833 -17.34 9.95 28.13
C ASN A 833 -17.26 8.43 27.90
N GLY A 834 -17.10 8.01 26.63
CA GLY A 834 -17.02 6.59 26.29
C GLY A 834 -17.00 6.33 24.78
N VAL A 835 -16.84 5.07 24.39
CA VAL A 835 -17.02 4.62 22.99
C VAL A 835 -18.52 4.63 22.68
N VAL A 836 -18.88 5.11 21.50
CA VAL A 836 -20.27 5.26 21.05
C VAL A 836 -20.59 4.29 19.92
N ARG A 837 -21.73 3.57 20.04
CA ARG A 837 -22.37 2.86 18.92
C ARG A 837 -23.84 3.25 18.83
N ASN A 838 -24.41 3.31 17.63
CA ASN A 838 -25.84 3.56 17.44
C ASN A 838 -26.64 2.25 17.56
N GLU A 839 -27.82 2.31 18.17
CA GLU A 839 -28.83 1.25 18.14
C GLU A 839 -30.22 1.90 17.95
N GLY A 840 -30.61 2.08 16.68
CA GLY A 840 -31.79 2.87 16.33
C GLY A 840 -31.63 4.33 16.74
N ASP A 841 -32.64 4.88 17.42
CA ASP A 841 -32.67 6.26 17.90
C ASP A 841 -31.86 6.49 19.20
N GLU A 842 -31.12 5.48 19.69
CA GLU A 842 -30.30 5.58 20.90
C GLU A 842 -28.80 5.37 20.63
N LEU A 843 -27.97 6.05 21.42
CA LEU A 843 -26.54 5.81 21.53
C LEU A 843 -26.28 4.84 22.69
N LEU A 844 -25.49 3.81 22.43
CA LEU A 844 -24.89 2.92 23.42
C LEU A 844 -23.50 3.45 23.75
N VAL A 845 -23.34 4.02 24.94
CA VAL A 845 -22.08 4.60 25.41
C VAL A 845 -21.39 3.64 26.37
N GLY A 846 -20.24 3.09 25.98
CA GLY A 846 -19.39 2.23 26.80
C GLY A 846 -18.32 3.01 27.54
N ASP A 847 -18.34 2.99 28.88
CA ASP A 847 -17.40 3.69 29.75
C ASP A 847 -16.23 2.81 30.25
N ARG A 848 -15.24 3.45 30.90
CA ARG A 848 -14.00 2.84 31.39
C ARG A 848 -14.19 1.79 32.49
N ASP A 849 -15.35 1.76 33.15
CA ASP A 849 -15.66 0.78 34.18
C ASP A 849 -16.27 -0.50 33.60
N GLY A 850 -16.47 -0.55 32.27
CA GLY A 850 -17.10 -1.65 31.54
C GLY A 850 -18.63 -1.51 31.43
N LYS A 851 -19.18 -0.35 31.78
CA LYS A 851 -20.63 -0.13 31.83
C LYS A 851 -21.12 0.50 30.52
N ILE A 852 -22.23 -0.04 30.01
CA ILE A 852 -22.95 0.54 28.87
C ILE A 852 -24.10 1.39 29.39
N THR A 853 -24.20 2.63 28.92
CA THR A 853 -25.29 3.57 29.21
C THR A 853 -26.04 3.87 27.91
N ARG A 854 -27.37 3.65 27.90
CA ARG A 854 -28.23 4.05 26.78
C ARG A 854 -28.56 5.54 26.88
N VAL A 855 -28.45 6.26 25.77
CA VAL A 855 -28.71 7.70 25.67
C VAL A 855 -29.54 7.96 24.42
N PRO A 856 -30.81 8.39 24.52
CA PRO A 856 -31.58 8.78 23.34
C PRO A 856 -30.88 9.91 22.57
N THR A 857 -30.77 9.78 21.25
CA THR A 857 -30.12 10.79 20.38
C THR A 857 -30.75 12.18 20.55
N SER A 858 -32.05 12.24 20.81
CA SER A 858 -32.81 13.47 21.13
C SER A 858 -32.49 14.12 22.48
N GLN A 859 -31.54 13.59 23.25
CA GLN A 859 -30.96 14.23 24.45
C GLN A 859 -29.54 14.76 24.21
N VAL A 860 -28.94 14.48 23.05
CA VAL A 860 -27.54 14.78 22.74
C VAL A 860 -27.42 16.19 22.16
N ASP A 861 -26.64 17.02 22.83
CA ASP A 861 -26.34 18.41 22.47
C ASP A 861 -25.17 18.49 21.50
N ALA A 862 -24.11 17.71 21.75
CA ALA A 862 -22.95 17.57 20.86
C ALA A 862 -22.17 16.28 21.14
N LEU A 863 -21.55 15.73 20.10
CA LEU A 863 -20.53 14.68 20.19
C LEU A 863 -19.16 15.26 19.82
N LYS A 864 -18.15 15.06 20.67
CA LYS A 864 -16.77 15.52 20.40
C LYS A 864 -15.78 14.36 20.56
N PRO A 865 -15.00 13.98 19.53
CA PRO A 865 -14.02 12.91 19.64
C PRO A 865 -12.85 13.32 20.55
N THR A 866 -12.13 12.34 21.11
CA THR A 866 -11.02 12.56 22.04
C THR A 866 -9.85 11.61 21.76
N SER A 867 -8.62 12.06 22.02
CA SER A 867 -7.38 11.29 21.87
C SER A 867 -7.01 10.43 23.08
N VAL A 868 -7.86 10.36 24.11
CA VAL A 868 -7.59 9.60 25.34
C VAL A 868 -8.48 8.37 25.39
N SER A 869 -7.87 7.19 25.27
CA SER A 869 -8.56 5.90 25.21
C SER A 869 -9.45 5.61 26.43
N VAL A 870 -10.50 4.81 26.22
CA VAL A 870 -11.36 4.30 27.31
C VAL A 870 -10.63 3.21 28.11
N MET A 871 -9.69 2.49 27.48
CA MET A 871 -8.83 1.51 28.13
C MET A 871 -7.89 2.24 29.12
N PRO A 872 -7.87 1.88 30.42
CA PRO A 872 -7.02 2.54 31.39
C PRO A 872 -5.52 2.32 31.12
N ASP A 873 -4.71 3.34 31.42
CA ASP A 873 -3.26 3.17 31.54
C ASP A 873 -2.90 2.21 32.69
N LYS A 874 -1.64 1.78 32.76
CA LYS A 874 -1.02 1.14 33.94
C LYS A 874 -1.61 -0.22 34.38
N LEU A 875 -2.48 -0.85 33.60
CA LEU A 875 -3.10 -2.15 33.91
C LEU A 875 -2.08 -3.24 34.34
N LEU A 876 -0.88 -3.21 33.75
CA LEU A 876 0.19 -4.17 34.03
C LEU A 876 1.00 -3.87 35.31
N GLU A 877 0.85 -2.71 35.96
CA GLU A 877 1.60 -2.37 37.19
C GLU A 877 1.26 -3.28 38.39
N SER A 878 0.18 -4.07 38.30
CA SER A 878 -0.22 -5.06 39.29
C SER A 878 0.26 -6.50 39.01
N LEU A 879 1.04 -6.70 37.94
CA LEU A 879 1.51 -7.99 37.45
C LEU A 879 3.04 -8.09 37.49
N SER A 880 3.57 -9.30 37.67
CA SER A 880 4.97 -9.64 37.40
C SER A 880 5.19 -9.96 35.92
N ASP A 881 6.44 -9.85 35.44
CA ASP A 881 6.81 -10.16 34.04
C ASP A 881 6.29 -11.53 33.55
N SER A 882 6.32 -12.54 34.42
CA SER A 882 5.77 -13.87 34.11
C SER A 882 4.26 -13.86 33.90
N GLN A 883 3.52 -13.01 34.63
CA GLN A 883 2.07 -12.85 34.48
C GLN A 883 1.73 -12.00 33.26
N VAL A 884 2.55 -11.00 32.92
CA VAL A 884 2.43 -10.26 31.66
C VAL A 884 2.63 -11.21 30.48
N ASN A 885 3.64 -12.09 30.51
CA ASN A 885 3.87 -13.07 29.47
C ASN A 885 2.80 -14.17 29.44
N ASP A 886 2.26 -14.60 30.58
CA ASP A 886 1.08 -15.48 30.63
C ASP A 886 -0.12 -14.83 29.93
N LEU A 887 -0.45 -13.57 30.26
CA LEU A 887 -1.54 -12.82 29.63
C LEU A 887 -1.35 -12.67 28.11
N LEU A 888 -0.15 -12.27 27.67
CA LEU A 888 0.18 -12.18 26.25
C LEU A 888 0.13 -13.54 25.55
N ALA A 889 0.50 -14.63 26.23
CA ALA A 889 0.32 -15.98 25.71
C ALA A 889 -1.15 -16.38 25.51
N TYR A 890 -2.09 -15.83 26.27
CA TYR A 890 -3.53 -16.02 26.03
C TYR A 890 -4.04 -15.20 24.83
N LEU A 891 -3.55 -13.98 24.65
CA LEU A 891 -3.95 -13.08 23.56
C LEU A 891 -3.33 -13.45 22.20
N LEU A 892 -2.07 -13.94 22.19
CA LEU A 892 -1.29 -14.14 20.97
C LEU A 892 -1.28 -15.60 20.46
N ARG A 893 -1.66 -16.59 21.28
CA ARG A 893 -1.76 -17.99 20.86
C ARG A 893 -3.21 -18.45 20.70
N ARG A 894 -3.44 -19.36 19.76
CA ARG A 894 -4.69 -20.15 19.69
C ARG A 894 -4.87 -20.98 20.98
N PRO A 895 -6.11 -21.34 21.37
CA PRO A 895 -6.36 -22.33 22.40
C PRO A 895 -5.57 -23.63 22.18
N PRO A 896 -5.11 -24.32 23.24
CA PRO A 896 -4.53 -25.65 23.14
C PRO A 896 -5.54 -26.70 22.63
N SER A 897 -5.66 -26.82 21.31
CA SER A 897 -6.52 -27.79 20.64
C SER A 897 -5.84 -29.15 20.48
N MET A 898 -6.57 -30.24 20.72
CA MET A 898 -6.22 -31.54 20.11
C MET A 898 -6.27 -31.40 18.57
N PRO A 899 -5.34 -31.98 17.80
CA PRO A 899 -5.36 -31.86 16.34
C PRO A 899 -6.64 -32.43 15.72
N LEU A 900 -7.33 -31.65 14.89
CA LEU A 900 -8.56 -32.07 14.20
C LEU A 900 -8.29 -33.14 13.13
N GLU A 901 -7.11 -33.11 12.51
CA GLU A 901 -6.63 -34.13 11.57
C GLU A 901 -5.71 -35.15 12.28
N SER A 902 -6.19 -35.71 13.39
CA SER A 902 -5.51 -36.81 14.08
C SER A 902 -6.05 -38.16 13.64
N ASP A 903 -5.19 -39.04 13.11
CA ASP A 903 -5.49 -40.47 12.92
C ASP A 903 -5.83 -41.17 14.25
N GLN A 904 -5.46 -40.57 15.39
CA GLN A 904 -5.86 -41.03 16.71
C GLN A 904 -7.28 -40.53 17.01
N ALA A 905 -8.23 -41.46 17.12
CA ALA A 905 -9.59 -41.14 17.54
C ALA A 905 -9.59 -40.33 18.84
N ALA A 906 -10.50 -39.35 18.92
CA ALA A 906 -10.65 -38.48 20.09
C ALA A 906 -10.74 -39.32 21.38
N PRO A 907 -9.99 -38.96 22.45
CA PRO A 907 -10.05 -39.68 23.71
C PRO A 907 -11.50 -39.81 24.21
N PRO A 908 -11.93 -40.99 24.69
CA PRO A 908 -13.30 -41.18 25.16
C PRO A 908 -13.62 -40.15 26.25
N ALA A 909 -14.79 -39.52 26.14
CA ALA A 909 -15.21 -38.47 27.06
C ALA A 909 -15.14 -38.96 28.51
N ARG A 910 -14.24 -38.36 29.30
CA ARG A 910 -13.99 -38.74 30.70
C ARG A 910 -15.30 -38.66 31.48
N SER A 911 -15.63 -39.72 32.20
CA SER A 911 -16.80 -39.70 33.08
C SER A 911 -16.65 -38.63 34.15
N ARG A 912 -17.78 -38.10 34.66
CA ARG A 912 -17.78 -37.13 35.77
C ARG A 912 -16.97 -37.61 36.98
N LYS A 913 -16.88 -38.93 37.19
CA LYS A 913 -16.08 -39.55 38.25
C LYS A 913 -14.56 -39.43 38.00
N GLU A 914 -14.11 -39.61 36.77
CA GLU A 914 -12.70 -39.47 36.40
C GLU A 914 -12.26 -38.00 36.40
N VAL A 915 -13.13 -37.08 35.97
CA VAL A 915 -12.89 -35.64 36.09
C VAL A 915 -12.76 -35.22 37.56
N LEU A 916 -13.71 -35.64 38.41
CA LEU A 916 -13.66 -35.36 39.85
C LEU A 916 -12.40 -35.96 40.51
N ALA A 917 -11.99 -37.19 40.14
CA ALA A 917 -10.79 -37.83 40.69
C ALA A 917 -9.47 -37.15 40.27
N VAL A 918 -9.46 -36.39 39.17
CA VAL A 918 -8.31 -35.53 38.79
C VAL A 918 -8.34 -34.21 39.56
N LEU A 919 -9.53 -33.63 39.77
CA LEU A 919 -9.71 -32.40 40.55
C LEU A 919 -9.47 -32.58 42.06
N ASP A 920 -9.67 -33.79 42.60
CA ASP A 920 -9.40 -34.13 44.01
C ASP A 920 -7.91 -34.01 44.40
N GLY A 921 -7.01 -33.89 43.41
CA GLY A 921 -5.59 -33.60 43.57
C GLY A 921 -5.17 -32.15 43.31
N SER A 922 -6.11 -31.24 43.01
CA SER A 922 -5.84 -29.81 42.84
C SER A 922 -5.90 -29.06 44.19
N THR A 923 -5.03 -28.06 44.38
CA THR A 923 -5.01 -27.23 45.59
C THR A 923 -6.11 -26.17 45.56
N ASP A 924 -6.63 -25.79 46.74
CA ASP A 924 -7.96 -25.19 46.91
C ASP A 924 -8.22 -23.80 46.25
N ASP A 925 -7.23 -23.15 45.64
CA ASP A 925 -7.39 -21.87 44.94
C ASP A 925 -8.33 -21.93 43.71
N GLU A 926 -8.67 -23.13 43.19
CA GLU A 926 -9.57 -23.31 42.05
C GLU A 926 -11.05 -23.61 42.42
N ARG A 927 -11.45 -23.50 43.70
CA ARG A 927 -12.85 -23.73 44.16
C ARG A 927 -13.69 -22.45 44.31
N ASP A 928 -14.00 -21.74 43.22
CA ASP A 928 -15.08 -20.74 43.26
C ASP A 928 -16.45 -21.40 43.05
N GLU A 929 -17.23 -21.56 44.13
CA GLU A 929 -18.56 -22.18 44.13
C GLU A 929 -19.66 -21.34 43.41
N ARG A 930 -19.29 -20.26 42.71
CA ARG A 930 -20.20 -19.36 41.98
C ARG A 930 -20.37 -19.66 40.49
N ALA A 931 -19.67 -20.67 39.95
CA ALA A 931 -19.82 -21.07 38.56
C ALA A 931 -21.21 -21.70 38.31
N ASP A 932 -22.12 -20.94 37.68
CA ASP A 932 -23.44 -21.41 37.29
C ASP A 932 -23.35 -22.65 36.38
N PRO A 933 -23.91 -23.81 36.77
CA PRO A 933 -23.79 -25.05 36.01
C PRO A 933 -24.81 -25.14 34.85
N SER A 934 -24.91 -24.07 34.06
CA SER A 934 -25.60 -24.11 32.77
C SER A 934 -24.92 -25.15 31.85
N PRO A 935 -25.68 -26.09 31.25
CA PRO A 935 -25.08 -27.25 30.59
C PRO A 935 -24.43 -26.88 29.27
N LEU A 936 -23.18 -27.31 29.07
CA LEU A 936 -22.60 -27.50 27.75
C LEU A 936 -23.58 -28.35 26.93
N ARG A 937 -24.14 -27.77 25.86
CA ARG A 937 -25.00 -28.48 24.92
C ARG A 937 -24.15 -29.20 23.87
N PRO A 938 -24.63 -30.35 23.34
CA PRO A 938 -23.90 -31.16 22.36
C PRO A 938 -23.90 -30.53 20.97
#